data_AF-A0A1C6TV75-F1
#
_entry.id   AF-A0A1C6TV75-F1
#
_cell.length_a   1.000
_cell.length_b   1.000
_cell.length_c   1.000
_cell.angle_alpha   90.00
_cell.angle_beta   90.00
_cell.angle_gamma   90.00
#
_symmetry.space_group_name_H-M   'P 1'
#
loop_
_entity.id
_entity.type
_entity.pdbx_description
1 polymer ?
#
loop_
_entity_poly.entity_id
_entity_poly.type
_entity_poly.pdbx_seq_one_letter_code
_entity_poly.pdbx_strand_id
1 'polypeptide(L)'
;MTDLERGIYEHLITQQVAEGMRRLDPALIQHARLDSADAPDVLAQYLAAIARRALAAVPGSDDKLARQVAIVNHIAKAIETIAPGTTASGDEIVDSQRLLHAIAAPPTAPAAPAFPHRPSTPLSTGALLVNGRHQPRIGHEVAYEMASAGSVELLCAFIKWHGLRLIEPAIRELFDRGGRLRVITTTYMGATDQRALDRLAELGAEIKVSYETRTTRLHAKAWLFRRNNGMTTAYVGSSNLSKTALVDGVEWNVRISNVEQPHVIDTFTATFEDYWNDPAFEAYDPAKDGERLGYALRGERADDAPTEIANLDVRPYPYQAEILADLDAERRVHGCWRNLVVMATGTGKTVVAAMDYRRLHKAGDVDSLLFVAHQEQILRQSRSTFRQVMGDGSFGETLVAGDKPRQWRHVFASIQSLHRQEIDPEQFDMVIVDEFHHAEAKTYAQLLERLQPRVLLGLTATPDRADGRDVRRWFDGHAAVELHLREALDRQLLAPFHYFGLHDDVDLSHVAWKRGQGYDRSELEGLYTGNQARARLVLRAAQRLVDVGRMRALGFCVSIGHAKFMADWFTEHGVPSAAVTSEVGRPEQHCLIQDFKAGKLRVLFTVDLFNEGVDLPMVDTIFLLRPTESATIFLQQLGRGLRLDDDKPCLTVLDFIGGQHANFRFDLRWRALTGVSHREVRDAVAQDFPTLPSGCHIELDRVTKEVVLRNLERAVPSTKNSMVAELRQLGDVTLAEFLRDTGLEVEDVYRSAALGGWTGLRRLAGMETSTPGADDRELGRAIGRMLHTDDLDRLALWQQVAAGGPVPDGRLLDMLHFSLWGPNVPLSQRDERLARLWAEPARCVELRQLAEVLRERIHRVTEPVGLGQVPLRVHARYSRNEACAAFGMPNPGSLREGVKWLPNEQADLFFVTLVKSEHHYSPTTMYADRAITETLFQWESQSTTASASATGQRYINHEKLGSTVHLFVRETKVADRDLGVPAYLYAGPMTYQEHTGDRPMRILWELRHPLPADMYAAARAIAA
;
A
#
# COMPACT_ATOMS: atom_id res chain seq x y z
N MET A 1 -2.18 11.13 -39.67
CA MET A 1 -2.96 10.27 -40.59
C MET A 1 -2.53 10.51 -42.03
N THR A 2 -1.67 9.66 -42.56
CA THR A 2 -1.19 9.74 -43.95
C THR A 2 -1.80 8.67 -44.85
N ASP A 3 -2.52 7.69 -44.30
CA ASP A 3 -3.44 6.80 -45.02
C ASP A 3 -4.72 6.62 -44.18
N LEU A 4 -5.89 6.64 -44.84
CA LEU A 4 -7.18 6.33 -44.23
C LEU A 4 -7.34 4.80 -44.24
N GLU A 5 -7.45 4.19 -43.06
CA GLU A 5 -7.66 2.76 -42.90
C GLU A 5 -9.12 2.35 -43.21
N ARG A 6 -9.41 1.04 -43.25
CA ARG A 6 -10.79 0.55 -43.43
C ARG A 6 -11.50 0.55 -42.07
N GLY A 7 -12.64 1.22 -41.95
CA GLY A 7 -13.41 1.27 -40.71
C GLY A 7 -14.62 2.20 -40.77
N ILE A 8 -15.34 2.30 -39.66
CA ILE A 8 -16.42 3.27 -39.46
C ILE A 8 -15.81 4.58 -38.94
N TYR A 9 -16.21 5.69 -39.53
CA TYR A 9 -15.72 7.03 -39.17
C TYR A 9 -16.88 7.95 -38.77
N GLU A 10 -16.69 8.68 -37.66
CA GLU A 10 -17.55 9.79 -37.22
C GLU A 10 -16.72 11.07 -37.09
N HIS A 11 -16.04 11.43 -38.18
CA HIS A 11 -15.18 12.62 -38.22
C HIS A 11 -15.69 13.61 -39.26
N LEU A 12 -15.54 14.90 -38.96
CA LEU A 12 -15.68 15.95 -39.96
C LEU A 12 -14.65 15.72 -41.08
N ILE A 13 -15.08 15.90 -42.32
CA ILE A 13 -14.20 15.84 -43.49
C ILE A 13 -13.34 17.12 -43.50
N THR A 14 -12.19 17.06 -42.84
CA THR A 14 -11.18 18.13 -42.85
C THR A 14 -10.40 18.14 -44.17
N GLN A 15 -9.63 19.19 -44.44
CA GLN A 15 -8.76 19.23 -45.63
C GLN A 15 -7.81 18.03 -45.72
N GLN A 16 -7.23 17.62 -44.59
CA GLN A 16 -6.35 16.45 -44.51
C GLN A 16 -7.10 15.14 -44.82
N VAL A 17 -8.32 14.97 -44.30
CA VAL A 17 -9.15 13.79 -44.57
C VAL A 17 -9.58 13.78 -46.04
N ALA A 18 -9.98 14.92 -46.60
CA ALA A 18 -10.34 15.07 -48.01
C ALA A 18 -9.17 14.75 -48.96
N GLU A 19 -7.92 15.08 -48.58
CA GLU A 19 -6.73 14.66 -49.31
C GLU A 19 -6.48 13.15 -49.25
N GLY A 20 -6.70 12.52 -48.09
CA GLY A 20 -6.64 11.06 -47.96
C GLY A 20 -7.73 10.35 -48.77
N MET A 21 -8.97 10.86 -48.73
CA MET A 21 -10.10 10.33 -49.49
C MET A 21 -9.86 10.36 -51.00
N ARG A 22 -9.17 11.39 -51.51
CA ARG A 22 -8.80 11.50 -52.93
C ARG A 22 -7.87 10.39 -53.43
N ARG A 23 -7.20 9.66 -52.53
CA ARG A 23 -6.33 8.52 -52.86
C ARG A 23 -7.06 7.18 -52.82
N LEU A 24 -8.30 7.14 -52.35
CA LEU A 24 -9.14 5.96 -52.25
C LEU A 24 -10.16 5.92 -53.40
N ASP A 25 -10.61 4.73 -53.75
CA ASP A 25 -11.70 4.54 -54.71
C ASP A 25 -13.01 5.14 -54.12
N PRO A 26 -13.69 6.08 -54.80
CA PRO A 26 -14.95 6.66 -54.33
C PRO A 26 -16.03 5.62 -54.01
N ALA A 27 -16.02 4.46 -54.67
CA ALA A 27 -16.97 3.37 -54.39
C ALA A 27 -16.79 2.74 -53.00
N LEU A 28 -15.63 2.96 -52.36
CA LEU A 28 -15.29 2.46 -51.03
C LEU A 28 -15.55 3.50 -49.92
N ILE A 29 -16.07 4.67 -50.26
CA ILE A 29 -16.28 5.79 -49.34
C ILE A 29 -17.78 5.99 -49.12
N GLN A 30 -18.22 5.93 -47.87
CA GLN A 30 -19.56 6.32 -47.44
C GLN A 30 -19.49 7.57 -46.57
N HIS A 31 -20.30 8.58 -46.88
CA HIS A 31 -20.45 9.77 -46.05
C HIS A 31 -21.90 10.28 -46.08
N ALA A 32 -22.33 10.91 -44.99
CA ALA A 32 -23.67 11.50 -44.85
C ALA A 32 -23.59 13.02 -44.67
N ARG A 33 -24.72 13.71 -44.85
CA ARG A 33 -24.84 15.13 -44.46
C ARG A 33 -24.91 15.21 -42.93
N LEU A 34 -24.28 16.24 -42.36
CA LEU A 34 -24.39 16.53 -40.93
C LEU A 34 -25.81 16.99 -40.61
N ASP A 35 -26.44 16.39 -39.60
CA ASP A 35 -27.77 16.80 -39.13
C ASP A 35 -27.71 18.20 -38.51
N SER A 36 -28.66 19.08 -38.85
CA SER A 36 -28.75 20.41 -38.28
C SER A 36 -28.99 20.43 -36.76
N ALA A 37 -29.62 19.39 -36.21
CA ALA A 37 -29.86 19.27 -34.77
C ALA A 37 -28.56 18.93 -34.00
N ASP A 38 -27.72 18.07 -34.57
CA ASP A 38 -26.46 17.62 -33.95
C ASP A 38 -25.25 18.49 -34.33
N ALA A 39 -25.39 19.33 -35.37
CA ALA A 39 -24.31 20.15 -35.90
C ALA A 39 -23.59 21.02 -34.85
N PRO A 40 -24.28 21.70 -33.91
CA PRO A 40 -23.61 22.52 -32.89
C PRO A 40 -22.62 21.71 -32.05
N ASP A 41 -23.01 20.51 -31.60
CA ASP A 41 -22.18 19.67 -30.73
C ASP A 41 -20.98 19.08 -31.46
N VAL A 42 -21.18 18.55 -32.68
CA VAL A 42 -20.10 17.97 -33.49
C VAL A 42 -19.04 19.03 -33.85
N LEU A 43 -19.49 20.24 -34.21
CA LEU A 43 -18.58 21.35 -34.54
C LEU A 43 -17.86 21.88 -33.29
N ALA A 44 -18.55 22.01 -32.16
CA ALA A 44 -17.95 22.45 -30.89
C ALA A 44 -16.90 21.46 -30.38
N GLN A 45 -17.15 20.16 -30.45
CA GLN A 45 -16.19 19.12 -30.07
C GLN A 45 -14.91 19.19 -30.93
N TYR A 46 -15.04 19.42 -32.24
CA TYR A 46 -13.88 19.59 -33.12
C TYR A 46 -13.06 20.84 -32.76
N LEU A 47 -13.71 21.97 -32.50
CA LEU A 47 -13.04 23.20 -32.05
C LEU A 47 -12.35 23.00 -30.71
N ALA A 48 -13.00 22.34 -29.75
CA ALA A 48 -12.44 22.03 -28.43
C ALA A 48 -11.19 21.16 -28.55
N ALA A 49 -11.16 20.18 -29.46
CA ALA A 49 -9.97 19.35 -29.71
C ALA A 49 -8.78 20.19 -30.25
N ILE A 50 -9.05 21.17 -31.12
CA ILE A 50 -8.02 22.11 -31.60
C ILE A 50 -7.52 23.00 -30.46
N ALA A 51 -8.43 23.59 -29.70
CA ALA A 51 -8.09 24.47 -28.58
C ALA A 51 -7.25 23.74 -27.53
N ARG A 52 -7.61 22.50 -27.15
CA ARG A 52 -6.82 21.66 -26.24
C ARG A 52 -5.39 21.42 -26.75
N ARG A 53 -5.23 21.11 -28.04
CA ARG A 53 -3.90 20.95 -28.65
C ARG A 53 -3.08 22.24 -28.59
N ALA A 54 -3.69 23.37 -28.89
CA ALA A 54 -3.04 24.68 -28.83
C ALA A 54 -2.58 25.02 -27.41
N LEU A 55 -3.44 24.81 -26.40
CA LEU A 55 -3.13 25.04 -25.00
C LEU A 55 -2.05 24.08 -24.47
N ALA A 56 -2.04 22.82 -24.91
CA ALA A 56 -1.02 21.84 -24.55
C ALA A 56 0.35 22.13 -25.18
N ALA A 57 0.37 22.73 -26.37
CA ALA A 57 1.60 23.08 -27.09
C ALA A 57 2.31 24.32 -26.53
N VAL A 58 1.72 25.05 -25.58
CA VAL A 58 2.36 26.22 -24.95
C VAL A 58 3.64 25.77 -24.20
N PRO A 59 4.83 26.33 -24.53
CA PRO A 59 6.09 25.96 -23.89
C PRO A 59 6.08 26.12 -22.36
N GLY A 60 6.84 25.27 -21.66
CA GLY A 60 7.01 25.35 -20.21
C GLY A 60 7.91 26.53 -19.81
N SER A 61 7.28 27.63 -19.40
CA SER A 61 7.93 28.79 -18.75
C SER A 61 7.07 29.23 -17.56
N ASP A 62 7.61 30.04 -16.65
CA ASP A 62 6.88 30.57 -15.48
C ASP A 62 5.57 31.28 -15.86
N ASP A 63 5.48 31.79 -17.10
CA ASP A 63 4.33 32.53 -17.64
C ASP A 63 3.38 31.68 -18.52
N LYS A 64 3.50 30.34 -18.49
CA LYS A 64 2.71 29.43 -19.34
C LYS A 64 1.20 29.63 -19.18
N LEU A 65 0.75 29.76 -17.93
CA LEU A 65 -0.67 29.86 -17.59
C LEU A 65 -1.27 31.18 -18.08
N ALA A 66 -0.55 32.29 -17.91
CA ALA A 66 -1.00 33.60 -18.40
C ALA A 66 -1.17 33.59 -19.93
N ARG A 67 -0.26 32.94 -20.66
CA ARG A 67 -0.37 32.77 -22.12
C ARG A 67 -1.57 31.89 -22.51
N GLN A 68 -1.82 30.82 -21.77
CA GLN A 68 -3.01 29.98 -21.98
C GLN A 68 -4.29 30.78 -21.78
N VAL A 69 -4.39 31.59 -20.72
CA VAL A 69 -5.55 32.47 -20.47
C VAL A 69 -5.70 33.51 -21.57
N ALA A 70 -4.61 34.13 -22.03
CA ALA A 70 -4.65 35.09 -23.13
C ALA A 70 -5.21 34.46 -24.42
N ILE A 71 -4.83 33.20 -24.73
CA ILE A 71 -5.39 32.46 -25.86
C ILE A 71 -6.90 32.23 -25.68
N VAL A 72 -7.35 31.82 -24.50
CA VAL A 72 -8.78 31.57 -24.21
C VAL A 72 -9.60 32.86 -24.31
N ASN A 73 -9.17 33.93 -23.65
CA ASN A 73 -9.87 35.23 -23.70
C ASN A 73 -9.89 35.79 -25.14
N HIS A 74 -8.84 35.56 -25.94
CA HIS A 74 -8.84 35.93 -27.35
C HIS A 74 -9.87 35.15 -28.18
N ILE A 75 -9.99 33.84 -27.94
CA ILE A 75 -11.02 33.01 -28.58
C ILE A 75 -12.41 33.48 -28.18
N ALA A 76 -12.66 33.73 -26.88
CA ALA A 76 -13.95 34.22 -26.38
C ALA A 76 -14.33 35.55 -27.05
N LYS A 77 -13.40 36.50 -27.13
CA LYS A 77 -13.61 37.79 -27.80
C LYS A 77 -13.88 37.64 -29.31
N ALA A 78 -13.22 36.69 -29.97
CA ALA A 78 -13.47 36.39 -31.36
C ALA A 78 -14.89 35.83 -31.57
N ILE A 79 -15.37 34.97 -30.67
CA ILE A 79 -16.75 34.46 -30.68
C ILE A 79 -17.74 35.60 -30.52
N GLU A 80 -17.56 36.49 -29.54
CA GLU A 80 -18.46 37.64 -29.33
C GLU A 80 -18.51 38.58 -30.54
N THR A 81 -17.36 38.75 -31.22
CA THR A 81 -17.29 39.57 -32.45
C THR A 81 -18.11 38.96 -33.58
N ILE A 82 -18.17 37.61 -33.66
CA ILE A 82 -18.87 36.88 -34.72
C ILE A 82 -20.35 36.65 -34.37
N ALA A 83 -20.68 36.48 -33.09
CA ALA A 83 -22.02 36.21 -32.58
C ALA A 83 -22.33 37.09 -31.34
N PRO A 84 -22.71 38.36 -31.55
CA PRO A 84 -22.96 39.29 -30.44
C PRO A 84 -24.08 38.83 -29.50
N GLY A 85 -23.88 39.01 -28.20
CA GLY A 85 -24.85 38.62 -27.16
C GLY A 85 -24.84 37.13 -26.79
N THR A 86 -23.87 36.37 -27.28
CA THR A 86 -23.64 34.96 -26.88
C THR A 86 -22.66 34.84 -25.71
N THR A 87 -21.79 35.83 -25.50
CA THR A 87 -20.97 35.95 -24.30
C THR A 87 -21.38 37.19 -23.51
N ALA A 88 -21.49 37.07 -22.19
CA ALA A 88 -21.77 38.21 -21.33
C ALA A 88 -20.46 38.96 -21.04
N SER A 89 -20.55 40.26 -20.70
CA SER A 89 -19.40 41.06 -20.25
C SER A 89 -18.69 40.51 -18.99
N GLY A 90 -19.20 39.43 -18.38
CA GLY A 90 -18.65 38.74 -17.22
C GLY A 90 -17.95 37.40 -17.51
N ASP A 91 -17.84 36.97 -18.77
CA ASP A 91 -17.26 35.66 -19.13
C ASP A 91 -15.72 35.70 -19.33
N GLU A 92 -15.09 36.86 -19.21
CA GLU A 92 -13.63 36.99 -19.25
C GLU A 92 -12.97 36.39 -18.01
N ILE A 93 -11.90 35.61 -18.20
CA ILE A 93 -11.11 35.08 -17.08
C ILE A 93 -10.28 36.23 -16.48
N VAL A 94 -10.62 36.65 -15.26
CA VAL A 94 -9.97 37.76 -14.53
C VAL A 94 -8.82 37.28 -13.63
N ASP A 95 -8.96 36.10 -13.01
CA ASP A 95 -7.90 35.48 -12.19
C ASP A 95 -7.46 34.17 -12.82
N SER A 96 -6.31 34.20 -13.48
CA SER A 96 -5.74 33.02 -14.14
C SER A 96 -5.11 32.02 -13.16
N GLN A 97 -4.85 32.39 -11.91
CA GLN A 97 -4.07 31.58 -10.97
C GLN A 97 -4.93 30.84 -9.94
N ARG A 98 -6.21 31.20 -9.79
CA ARG A 98 -7.07 30.65 -8.74
C ARG A 98 -8.37 30.08 -9.29
N LEU A 99 -8.74 28.91 -8.76
CA LEU A 99 -10.04 28.29 -8.98
C LEU A 99 -10.91 28.51 -7.74
N LEU A 100 -12.17 28.92 -7.94
CA LEU A 100 -13.14 29.03 -6.85
C LEU A 100 -13.55 27.63 -6.37
N HIS A 101 -13.13 27.25 -5.17
CA HIS A 101 -13.37 25.90 -4.64
C HIS A 101 -14.59 25.78 -3.73
N ALA A 102 -14.85 26.77 -2.88
CA ALA A 102 -15.96 26.75 -1.93
C ALA A 102 -16.28 28.16 -1.41
N ILE A 103 -17.52 28.34 -0.97
CA ILE A 103 -17.98 29.50 -0.19
C ILE A 103 -18.61 28.92 1.08
N ALA A 104 -18.10 29.29 2.25
CA ALA A 104 -18.61 28.82 3.54
C ALA A 104 -19.80 29.68 4.01
N ALA A 105 -20.68 29.07 4.81
CA ALA A 105 -21.71 29.81 5.52
C ALA A 105 -21.09 30.71 6.61
N PRO A 106 -21.71 31.85 6.96
CA PRO A 106 -21.26 32.67 8.08
C PRO A 106 -21.30 31.86 9.38
N PRO A 107 -20.21 31.83 10.18
CA PRO A 107 -20.22 31.06 11.42
C PRO A 107 -21.09 31.73 12.49
N THR A 108 -21.70 30.94 13.36
CA THR A 108 -22.26 31.42 14.62
C THR A 108 -21.12 31.67 15.61
N ALA A 109 -20.98 32.92 16.08
CA ALA A 109 -19.92 33.28 17.03
C ALA A 109 -19.97 32.38 18.29
N PRO A 110 -18.84 31.85 18.77
CA PRO A 110 -17.45 32.22 18.44
C PRO A 110 -16.76 31.33 17.39
N ALA A 111 -17.50 30.51 16.63
CA ALA A 111 -16.91 29.56 15.69
C ALA A 111 -16.20 30.26 14.50
N ALA A 112 -15.17 29.61 13.95
CA ALA A 112 -14.55 30.01 12.69
C ALA A 112 -15.34 29.43 11.49
N PRO A 113 -15.24 30.02 10.28
CA PRO A 113 -15.86 29.46 9.08
C PRO A 113 -15.28 28.08 8.77
N ALA A 114 -16.14 27.08 8.62
CA ALA A 114 -15.76 25.73 8.21
C ALA A 114 -16.13 25.52 6.73
N PHE A 115 -15.19 24.99 5.94
CA PHE A 115 -15.41 24.66 4.54
C PHE A 115 -15.70 23.15 4.41
N PRO A 116 -16.63 22.75 3.52
CA PRO A 116 -16.88 21.34 3.28
C PRO A 116 -15.67 20.67 2.63
N HIS A 117 -15.42 19.42 3.02
CA HIS A 117 -14.44 18.58 2.35
C HIS A 117 -14.86 18.33 0.90
N ARG A 118 -13.93 18.47 -0.05
CA ARG A 118 -14.19 18.24 -1.49
C ARG A 118 -13.79 16.81 -1.88
N PRO A 119 -14.52 16.18 -2.81
CA PRO A 119 -14.08 14.94 -3.44
C PRO A 119 -12.69 15.08 -4.09
N SER A 120 -11.97 13.97 -4.15
CA SER A 120 -10.64 13.87 -4.77
C SER A 120 -10.73 14.12 -6.27
N THR A 121 -11.83 13.67 -6.87
CA THR A 121 -12.17 13.92 -8.28
C THR A 121 -12.84 15.29 -8.42
N PRO A 122 -12.37 16.18 -9.32
CA PRO A 122 -13.00 17.48 -9.53
C PRO A 122 -14.50 17.38 -9.86
N LEU A 123 -15.33 18.24 -9.25
CA LEU A 123 -16.78 18.23 -9.47
C LEU A 123 -17.19 18.40 -10.95
N SER A 124 -16.33 19.02 -11.75
CA SER A 124 -16.53 19.30 -13.18
C SER A 124 -16.15 18.15 -14.12
N THR A 125 -15.64 17.02 -13.62
CA THR A 125 -14.97 16.02 -14.47
C THR A 125 -15.50 14.61 -14.23
N GLY A 126 -15.89 13.90 -15.27
CA GLY A 126 -16.23 12.48 -15.21
C GLY A 126 -15.00 11.62 -14.96
N ALA A 127 -15.20 10.47 -14.33
CA ALA A 127 -14.10 9.54 -14.03
C ALA A 127 -14.60 8.10 -14.00
N LEU A 128 -13.77 7.17 -14.45
CA LEU A 128 -13.96 5.76 -14.13
C LEU A 128 -13.22 5.47 -12.83
N LEU A 129 -13.97 5.05 -11.82
CA LEU A 129 -13.46 4.68 -10.51
C LEU A 129 -13.49 3.18 -10.38
N VAL A 130 -12.29 2.63 -10.25
CA VAL A 130 -12.01 1.23 -9.95
C VAL A 130 -11.23 1.25 -8.65
N ASN A 131 -11.65 0.50 -7.62
CA ASN A 131 -11.12 0.58 -6.24
C ASN A 131 -9.64 0.12 -6.13
N GLY A 132 -8.71 0.76 -6.85
CA GLY A 132 -7.28 0.46 -6.91
C GLY A 132 -6.48 1.12 -5.78
N ARG A 133 -5.24 0.67 -5.56
CA ARG A 133 -4.36 1.07 -4.44
C ARG A 133 -4.04 2.57 -4.35
N HIS A 134 -4.25 3.33 -5.43
CA HIS A 134 -4.02 4.77 -5.49
C HIS A 134 -5.20 5.55 -6.09
N GLN A 135 -6.37 4.91 -6.20
CA GLN A 135 -7.58 5.55 -6.70
C GLN A 135 -8.50 5.96 -5.54
N PRO A 136 -9.29 7.03 -5.69
CA PRO A 136 -10.29 7.41 -4.71
C PRO A 136 -11.28 6.26 -4.52
N ARG A 137 -11.37 5.73 -3.30
CA ARG A 137 -12.35 4.68 -2.97
C ARG A 137 -13.74 5.27 -3.06
N ILE A 138 -14.67 4.54 -3.69
CA ILE A 138 -16.04 5.03 -3.90
C ILE A 138 -16.72 5.40 -2.57
N GLY A 139 -16.50 4.65 -1.48
CA GLY A 139 -17.07 4.99 -0.17
C GLY A 139 -16.60 6.35 0.36
N HIS A 140 -15.33 6.69 0.14
CA HIS A 140 -14.75 7.97 0.56
C HIS A 140 -15.25 9.12 -0.32
N GLU A 141 -15.29 8.91 -1.64
CA GLU A 141 -15.84 9.89 -2.58
C GLU A 141 -17.31 10.16 -2.30
N VAL A 142 -18.14 9.14 -2.06
CA VAL A 142 -19.55 9.29 -1.69
C VAL A 142 -19.69 10.12 -0.41
N ALA A 143 -18.86 9.87 0.62
CA ALA A 143 -18.88 10.67 1.85
C ALA A 143 -18.52 12.15 1.61
N TYR A 144 -17.52 12.43 0.77
CA TYR A 144 -17.14 13.81 0.43
C TYR A 144 -18.13 14.48 -0.53
N GLU A 145 -18.78 13.73 -1.41
CA GLU A 145 -19.87 14.22 -2.24
C GLU A 145 -21.05 14.63 -1.34
N MET A 146 -21.40 13.79 -0.35
CA MET A 146 -22.41 14.10 0.67
C MET A 146 -22.06 15.35 1.47
N ALA A 147 -20.79 15.57 1.84
CA ALA A 147 -20.35 16.73 2.64
C ALA A 147 -20.73 18.10 2.03
N SER A 148 -20.96 18.15 0.71
CA SER A 148 -21.34 19.37 -0.01
C SER A 148 -22.72 19.30 -0.70
N ALA A 149 -23.37 18.14 -0.69
CA ALA A 149 -24.68 17.95 -1.30
C ALA A 149 -25.80 18.50 -0.40
N GLY A 150 -26.85 19.05 -1.04
CA GLY A 150 -28.10 19.41 -0.38
C GLY A 150 -29.17 18.31 -0.51
N SER A 151 -29.07 17.49 -1.55
CA SER A 151 -29.96 16.36 -1.78
C SER A 151 -29.17 15.20 -2.36
N VAL A 152 -29.45 14.00 -1.85
CA VAL A 152 -28.81 12.76 -2.24
C VAL A 152 -29.86 11.72 -2.58
N GLU A 153 -29.67 11.03 -3.69
CA GLU A 153 -30.49 9.89 -4.08
C GLU A 153 -29.64 8.65 -4.26
N LEU A 154 -30.13 7.56 -3.67
CA LEU A 154 -29.53 6.25 -3.72
C LEU A 154 -30.51 5.28 -4.38
N LEU A 155 -30.07 4.68 -5.47
CA LEU A 155 -30.74 3.54 -6.08
C LEU A 155 -29.82 2.33 -5.95
N CYS A 156 -30.21 1.35 -5.15
CA CYS A 156 -29.30 0.27 -4.79
C CYS A 156 -30.01 -1.08 -4.65
N ALA A 157 -29.49 -2.09 -5.37
CA ALA A 157 -30.07 -3.43 -5.37
C ALA A 157 -29.97 -4.12 -4.00
N PHE A 158 -28.86 -3.95 -3.26
CA PHE A 158 -28.77 -4.44 -1.88
C PHE A 158 -28.03 -3.49 -0.94
N ILE A 159 -28.46 -3.46 0.31
CA ILE A 159 -27.89 -2.61 1.37
C ILE A 159 -27.45 -3.48 2.54
N LYS A 160 -26.16 -3.43 2.89
CA LYS A 160 -25.56 -4.24 3.97
C LYS A 160 -25.21 -3.38 5.18
N TRP A 161 -25.34 -3.93 6.38
CA TRP A 161 -25.04 -3.24 7.64
C TRP A 161 -23.62 -2.66 7.68
N HIS A 162 -22.63 -3.47 7.28
CA HIS A 162 -21.23 -3.06 7.29
C HIS A 162 -20.92 -1.97 6.26
N GLY A 163 -21.64 -1.91 5.13
CA GLY A 163 -21.50 -0.83 4.16
C GLY A 163 -22.06 0.48 4.69
N LEU A 164 -23.25 0.44 5.31
CA LEU A 164 -23.88 1.61 5.92
C LEU A 164 -23.01 2.24 7.00
N ARG A 165 -22.40 1.45 7.89
CA ARG A 165 -21.54 1.95 8.98
C ARG A 165 -20.40 2.85 8.49
N LEU A 166 -19.90 2.63 7.28
CA LEU A 166 -18.81 3.43 6.71
C LEU A 166 -19.24 4.85 6.34
N ILE A 167 -20.49 5.03 5.90
CA ILE A 167 -21.01 6.32 5.42
C ILE A 167 -22.03 6.96 6.38
N GLU A 168 -22.43 6.26 7.44
CA GLU A 168 -23.36 6.77 8.45
C GLU A 168 -22.95 8.14 9.02
N PRO A 169 -21.67 8.42 9.34
CA PRO A 169 -21.25 9.76 9.79
C PRO A 169 -21.58 10.86 8.78
N ALA A 170 -21.36 10.60 7.49
CA ALA A 170 -21.64 11.56 6.42
C ALA A 170 -23.15 11.77 6.20
N ILE A 171 -23.96 10.71 6.38
CA ILE A 171 -25.42 10.80 6.34
C ILE A 171 -25.95 11.65 7.50
N ARG A 172 -25.41 11.47 8.71
CA ARG A 172 -25.78 12.32 9.86
C ARG A 172 -25.45 13.78 9.61
N GLU A 173 -24.25 14.05 9.11
CA GLU A 173 -23.82 15.42 8.79
C GLU A 173 -24.69 16.05 7.69
N LEU A 174 -25.12 15.26 6.69
CA LEU A 174 -26.07 15.71 5.67
C LEU A 174 -27.39 16.19 6.30
N PHE A 175 -27.96 15.41 7.23
CA PHE A 175 -29.19 15.79 7.92
C PHE A 175 -29.01 16.97 8.88
N ASP A 176 -27.87 17.05 9.58
CA ASP A 176 -27.55 18.18 10.46
C ASP A 176 -27.48 19.52 9.69
N ARG A 177 -27.09 19.47 8.41
CA ARG A 177 -27.10 20.62 7.48
C ARG A 177 -28.46 20.87 6.82
N GLY A 178 -29.49 20.08 7.15
CA GLY A 178 -30.84 20.17 6.56
C GLY A 178 -30.98 19.53 5.17
N GLY A 179 -30.05 18.67 4.78
CA GLY A 179 -30.10 17.92 3.52
C GLY A 179 -31.12 16.77 3.56
N ARG A 180 -31.35 16.15 2.39
CA ARG A 180 -32.30 15.04 2.22
C ARG A 180 -31.66 13.82 1.57
N LEU A 181 -32.09 12.62 1.99
CA LEU A 181 -31.68 11.34 1.42
C LEU A 181 -32.90 10.51 1.02
N ARG A 182 -32.99 10.19 -0.28
CA ARG A 182 -34.00 9.28 -0.86
C ARG A 182 -33.36 7.96 -1.26
N VAL A 183 -33.92 6.83 -0.83
CA VAL A 183 -33.38 5.49 -1.06
C VAL A 183 -34.41 4.60 -1.74
N ILE A 184 -34.06 4.02 -2.89
CA ILE A 184 -34.83 2.96 -3.57
C ILE A 184 -34.05 1.65 -3.46
N THR A 185 -34.70 0.59 -3.01
CA THR A 185 -34.11 -0.75 -2.93
C THR A 185 -35.12 -1.88 -3.18
N THR A 186 -34.66 -3.13 -3.13
CA THR A 186 -35.47 -4.33 -3.39
C THR A 186 -35.11 -5.48 -2.44
N THR A 187 -36.02 -6.45 -2.28
CA THR A 187 -35.79 -7.70 -1.55
C THR A 187 -35.21 -8.83 -2.43
N TYR A 188 -34.99 -8.57 -3.71
CA TYR A 188 -34.41 -9.51 -4.67
C TYR A 188 -33.09 -10.15 -4.15
N MET A 189 -32.96 -11.48 -4.21
CA MET A 189 -31.84 -12.31 -3.68
C MET A 189 -31.66 -12.33 -2.14
N GLY A 190 -32.54 -11.71 -1.35
CA GLY A 190 -32.43 -11.75 0.12
C GLY A 190 -31.14 -11.10 0.67
N ALA A 191 -30.45 -10.31 -0.15
CA ALA A 191 -29.12 -9.79 0.15
C ALA A 191 -29.17 -8.55 1.06
N THR A 192 -30.24 -7.78 1.10
CA THR A 192 -30.35 -6.61 1.99
C THR A 192 -30.44 -7.02 3.46
N ASP A 193 -29.74 -6.31 4.34
CA ASP A 193 -29.83 -6.49 5.79
C ASP A 193 -30.93 -5.58 6.34
N GLN A 194 -31.96 -6.16 6.95
CA GLN A 194 -33.07 -5.41 7.57
C GLN A 194 -32.58 -4.33 8.55
N ARG A 195 -31.61 -4.68 9.41
CA ARG A 195 -30.99 -3.75 10.37
C ARG A 195 -30.43 -2.49 9.70
N ALA A 196 -29.93 -2.59 8.47
CA ALA A 196 -29.39 -1.44 7.74
C ALA A 196 -30.51 -0.50 7.25
N LEU A 197 -31.64 -1.03 6.80
CA LEU A 197 -32.80 -0.23 6.42
C LEU A 197 -33.44 0.45 7.63
N ASP A 198 -33.58 -0.28 8.74
CA ASP A 198 -34.11 0.27 9.99
C ASP A 198 -33.27 1.47 10.44
N ARG A 199 -31.94 1.33 10.38
CA ARG A 199 -31.02 2.39 10.76
C ARG A 199 -31.06 3.60 9.83
N LEU A 200 -31.23 3.41 8.52
CA LEU A 200 -31.41 4.51 7.57
C LEU A 200 -32.71 5.28 7.84
N ALA A 201 -33.79 4.57 8.15
CA ALA A 201 -35.08 5.19 8.50
C ALA A 201 -34.97 5.97 9.82
N GLU A 202 -34.31 5.41 10.84
CA GLU A 202 -34.03 6.10 12.11
C GLU A 202 -33.24 7.41 11.94
N LEU A 203 -32.33 7.45 10.96
CA LEU A 203 -31.56 8.66 10.65
C LEU A 203 -32.38 9.73 9.91
N GLY A 204 -33.56 9.38 9.39
CA GLY A 204 -34.45 10.28 8.66
C GLY A 204 -34.45 10.12 7.14
N ALA A 205 -33.91 9.01 6.61
CA ALA A 205 -33.96 8.73 5.17
C ALA A 205 -35.38 8.35 4.71
N GLU A 206 -35.78 8.83 3.54
CA GLU A 206 -37.00 8.39 2.86
C GLU A 206 -36.68 7.11 2.08
N ILE A 207 -37.31 5.99 2.42
CA ILE A 207 -36.97 4.67 1.86
C ILE A 207 -38.18 4.10 1.14
N LYS A 208 -37.97 3.63 -0.09
CA LYS A 208 -38.92 2.80 -0.83
C LYS A 208 -38.33 1.44 -1.18
N VAL A 209 -39.12 0.37 -0.98
CA VAL A 209 -38.73 -1.02 -1.17
C VAL A 209 -39.67 -1.69 -2.18
N SER A 210 -39.11 -2.35 -3.18
CA SER A 210 -39.87 -3.30 -4.01
C SER A 210 -39.78 -4.71 -3.42
N TYR A 211 -40.94 -5.27 -3.10
CA TYR A 211 -41.11 -6.64 -2.60
C TYR A 211 -41.38 -7.67 -3.70
N GLU A 212 -41.53 -7.22 -4.95
CA GLU A 212 -41.96 -8.08 -6.06
C GLU A 212 -40.77 -8.69 -6.81
N THR A 213 -40.68 -10.03 -6.84
CA THR A 213 -39.48 -10.75 -7.32
C THR A 213 -39.53 -11.17 -8.79
N ARG A 214 -40.66 -10.97 -9.49
CA ARG A 214 -40.93 -11.61 -10.80
C ARG A 214 -40.99 -10.68 -12.02
N THR A 215 -41.30 -9.39 -11.87
CA THR A 215 -41.67 -8.50 -12.98
C THR A 215 -40.68 -7.36 -13.22
N THR A 216 -40.08 -6.77 -12.17
CA THR A 216 -39.10 -5.67 -12.26
C THR A 216 -37.83 -6.02 -11.49
N ARG A 217 -36.79 -6.46 -12.21
CA ARG A 217 -35.49 -6.79 -11.61
C ARG A 217 -34.64 -5.52 -11.47
N LEU A 218 -34.83 -4.77 -10.38
CA LEU A 218 -34.00 -3.61 -10.08
C LEU A 218 -32.57 -4.06 -9.71
N HIS A 219 -31.66 -3.97 -10.67
CA HIS A 219 -30.22 -4.25 -10.50
C HIS A 219 -29.34 -3.03 -10.72
N ALA A 220 -29.90 -1.84 -10.82
CA ALA A 220 -29.09 -0.64 -10.95
C ALA A 220 -28.48 -0.26 -9.59
N LYS A 221 -27.26 0.27 -9.64
CA LYS A 221 -26.55 0.84 -8.50
C LYS A 221 -26.10 2.22 -8.90
N ALA A 222 -26.68 3.21 -8.25
CA ALA A 222 -26.36 4.57 -8.56
C ALA A 222 -26.58 5.53 -7.41
N TRP A 223 -25.79 6.60 -7.45
CA TRP A 223 -25.87 7.73 -6.55
C TRP A 223 -26.05 9.00 -7.37
N LEU A 224 -26.90 9.91 -6.91
CA LEU A 224 -27.03 11.26 -7.44
C LEU A 224 -26.84 12.26 -6.30
N PHE A 225 -25.96 13.25 -6.53
CA PHE A 225 -25.62 14.29 -5.57
C PHE A 225 -25.93 15.65 -6.18
N ARG A 226 -26.95 16.33 -5.64
CA ARG A 226 -27.36 17.65 -6.10
C ARG A 226 -26.91 18.75 -5.16
N ARG A 227 -26.46 19.84 -5.77
CA ARG A 227 -26.00 21.05 -5.11
C ARG A 227 -26.71 22.27 -5.69
N ASN A 228 -26.95 23.25 -4.84
CA ASN A 228 -27.65 24.48 -5.23
C ASN A 228 -26.82 25.41 -6.12
N ASN A 229 -25.52 25.16 -6.25
CA ASN A 229 -24.59 25.94 -7.09
C ASN A 229 -24.49 25.41 -8.53
N GLY A 230 -25.38 24.51 -8.95
CA GLY A 230 -25.41 23.95 -10.29
C GLY A 230 -24.38 22.85 -10.55
N MET A 231 -23.63 22.38 -9.54
CA MET A 231 -22.67 21.28 -9.68
C MET A 231 -23.30 19.96 -9.25
N THR A 232 -23.85 19.22 -10.23
CA THR A 232 -24.52 17.92 -10.01
C THR A 232 -23.65 16.78 -10.50
N THR A 233 -23.53 15.76 -9.68
CA THR A 233 -22.66 14.61 -9.92
C THR A 233 -23.43 13.33 -9.69
N ALA A 234 -23.20 12.34 -10.53
CA ALA A 234 -23.79 11.02 -10.39
C ALA A 234 -22.72 9.94 -10.46
N TYR A 235 -23.00 8.79 -9.86
CA TYR A 235 -22.19 7.59 -9.95
C TYR A 235 -23.08 6.47 -10.41
N VAL A 236 -22.68 5.77 -11.47
CA VAL A 236 -23.41 4.62 -12.01
C VAL A 236 -22.41 3.48 -12.18
N GLY A 237 -22.74 2.31 -11.64
CA GLY A 237 -21.79 1.20 -11.69
C GLY A 237 -22.28 -0.09 -11.05
N SER A 238 -21.30 -0.86 -10.59
CA SER A 238 -21.53 -2.14 -9.93
C SER A 238 -21.56 -2.06 -8.39
N SER A 239 -21.16 -0.90 -7.80
CA SER A 239 -21.05 -0.75 -6.35
C SER A 239 -22.40 -0.60 -5.63
N ASN A 240 -22.77 -1.62 -4.87
CA ASN A 240 -23.86 -1.54 -3.90
C ASN A 240 -23.42 -0.84 -2.59
N LEU A 241 -24.36 -0.58 -1.68
CA LEU A 241 -24.08 -0.13 -0.32
C LEU A 241 -23.63 -1.32 0.55
N SER A 242 -22.43 -1.83 0.26
CA SER A 242 -21.78 -2.91 1.00
C SER A 242 -20.29 -2.62 1.20
N LYS A 243 -19.66 -3.28 2.17
CA LYS A 243 -18.22 -3.10 2.41
C LYS A 243 -17.40 -3.49 1.18
N THR A 244 -17.68 -4.66 0.60
CA THR A 244 -17.01 -5.15 -0.59
C THR A 244 -17.15 -4.14 -1.72
N ALA A 245 -18.36 -3.65 -2.00
CA ALA A 245 -18.55 -2.71 -3.09
C ALA A 245 -17.95 -1.31 -2.85
N LEU A 246 -17.94 -0.84 -1.60
CA LEU A 246 -17.48 0.51 -1.29
C LEU A 246 -15.96 0.60 -1.06
N VAL A 247 -15.31 -0.52 -0.75
CA VAL A 247 -13.92 -0.55 -0.27
C VAL A 247 -13.09 -1.65 -0.95
N ASP A 248 -13.53 -2.91 -0.88
CA ASP A 248 -12.63 -4.07 -1.12
C ASP A 248 -12.74 -4.74 -2.51
N GLY A 249 -13.82 -4.48 -3.24
CA GLY A 249 -14.20 -5.16 -4.47
C GLY A 249 -13.69 -4.45 -5.71
N VAL A 250 -13.40 -5.24 -6.75
CA VAL A 250 -13.12 -4.73 -8.10
C VAL A 250 -14.42 -4.26 -8.72
N GLU A 251 -14.79 -3.02 -8.40
CA GLU A 251 -16.01 -2.39 -8.87
C GLU A 251 -15.70 -1.38 -9.96
N TRP A 252 -16.61 -1.22 -10.91
CA TRP A 252 -16.49 -0.22 -11.96
C TRP A 252 -17.60 0.78 -11.76
N ASN A 253 -17.24 2.00 -11.40
CA ASN A 253 -18.18 3.10 -11.23
C ASN A 253 -17.81 4.25 -12.15
N VAL A 254 -18.72 4.61 -13.02
CA VAL A 254 -18.59 5.82 -13.83
C VAL A 254 -19.17 6.96 -13.04
N ARG A 255 -18.30 7.89 -12.67
CA ARG A 255 -18.68 9.21 -12.18
C ARG A 255 -19.00 10.10 -13.37
N ILE A 256 -20.14 10.76 -13.29
CA ILE A 256 -20.69 11.63 -14.33
C ILE A 256 -20.81 13.02 -13.72
N SER A 257 -20.35 14.03 -14.44
CA SER A 257 -20.51 15.45 -14.09
C SER A 257 -21.42 16.12 -15.09
N ASN A 258 -22.35 16.95 -14.61
CA ASN A 258 -23.21 17.74 -15.48
C ASN A 258 -22.44 18.79 -16.31
N VAL A 259 -21.22 19.17 -15.89
CA VAL A 259 -20.37 20.10 -16.64
C VAL A 259 -19.83 19.47 -17.94
N GLU A 260 -19.55 18.17 -17.92
CA GLU A 260 -19.08 17.45 -19.11
C GLU A 260 -20.22 16.81 -19.91
N GLN A 261 -21.22 16.25 -19.22
CA GLN A 261 -22.28 15.44 -19.82
C GLN A 261 -23.66 15.80 -19.20
N PRO A 262 -24.18 17.01 -19.48
CA PRO A 262 -25.45 17.46 -18.88
C PRO A 262 -26.63 16.54 -19.24
N HIS A 263 -26.73 16.12 -20.50
CA HIS A 263 -27.82 15.26 -21.00
C HIS A 263 -27.91 13.90 -20.27
N VAL A 264 -26.78 13.35 -19.81
CA VAL A 264 -26.75 12.07 -19.08
C VAL A 264 -27.32 12.25 -17.66
N ILE A 265 -27.00 13.36 -17.00
CA ILE A 265 -27.54 13.70 -15.67
C ILE A 265 -29.05 13.96 -15.75
N ASP A 266 -29.52 14.63 -16.80
CA ASP A 266 -30.95 14.88 -17.01
C ASP A 266 -31.72 13.56 -17.19
N THR A 267 -31.18 12.67 -18.03
CA THR A 267 -31.74 11.32 -18.24
C THR A 267 -31.76 10.50 -16.95
N PHE A 268 -30.67 10.54 -16.18
CA PHE A 268 -30.59 9.87 -14.89
C PHE A 268 -31.65 10.39 -13.91
N THR A 269 -31.79 11.72 -13.83
CA THR A 269 -32.74 12.37 -12.92
C THR A 269 -34.18 11.99 -13.26
N ALA A 270 -34.54 12.04 -14.55
CA ALA A 270 -35.84 11.61 -15.03
C ALA A 270 -36.12 10.14 -14.68
N THR A 271 -35.14 9.25 -14.94
CA THR A 271 -35.27 7.82 -14.67
C THR A 271 -35.43 7.53 -13.16
N PHE A 272 -34.70 8.25 -12.30
CA PHE A 272 -34.86 8.08 -10.86
C PHE A 272 -36.24 8.52 -10.38
N GLU A 273 -36.76 9.64 -10.90
CA GLU A 273 -38.12 10.10 -10.57
C GLU A 273 -39.20 9.13 -11.07
N ASP A 274 -39.02 8.51 -12.23
CA ASP A 274 -39.92 7.47 -12.72
C ASP A 274 -39.99 6.29 -11.71
N TYR A 275 -38.83 5.78 -11.25
CA TYR A 275 -38.82 4.73 -10.23
C TYR A 275 -39.34 5.19 -8.87
N TRP A 276 -39.04 6.42 -8.47
CA TRP A 276 -39.49 6.96 -7.19
C TRP A 276 -41.01 7.07 -7.14
N ASN A 277 -41.66 7.35 -8.28
CA ASN A 277 -43.12 7.49 -8.37
C ASN A 277 -43.84 6.22 -8.86
N ASP A 278 -43.10 5.16 -9.19
CA ASP A 278 -43.65 3.87 -9.58
C ASP A 278 -44.34 3.18 -8.38
N PRO A 279 -45.63 2.77 -8.51
CA PRO A 279 -46.36 2.03 -7.48
C PRO A 279 -45.70 0.73 -7.01
N ALA A 280 -44.80 0.12 -7.80
CA ALA A 280 -44.07 -1.09 -7.44
C ALA A 280 -43.04 -0.88 -6.30
N PHE A 281 -42.71 0.37 -5.97
CA PHE A 281 -41.85 0.73 -4.85
C PHE A 281 -42.67 1.35 -3.71
N GLU A 282 -42.88 0.57 -2.66
CA GLU A 282 -43.68 0.95 -1.50
C GLU A 282 -42.82 1.68 -0.45
N ALA A 283 -43.37 2.68 0.24
CA ALA A 283 -42.67 3.34 1.34
C ALA A 283 -42.42 2.36 2.51
N TYR A 284 -41.24 2.43 3.11
CA TYR A 284 -40.84 1.54 4.20
C TYR A 284 -40.86 2.26 5.56
N ASP A 285 -41.61 1.71 6.52
CA ASP A 285 -41.63 2.13 7.92
C ASP A 285 -41.24 0.93 8.81
N PRO A 286 -40.09 0.98 9.53
CA PRO A 286 -39.63 -0.15 10.35
C PRO A 286 -40.66 -0.68 11.35
N ALA A 287 -41.52 0.20 11.88
CA ALA A 287 -42.54 -0.17 12.86
C ALA A 287 -43.73 -0.93 12.24
N LYS A 288 -43.98 -0.76 10.93
CA LYS A 288 -45.12 -1.37 10.22
C LYS A 288 -44.69 -2.53 9.33
N ASP A 289 -43.55 -2.37 8.64
CA ASP A 289 -43.14 -3.22 7.53
C ASP A 289 -41.97 -4.17 7.88
N GLY A 290 -41.38 -4.04 9.07
CA GLY A 290 -40.21 -4.82 9.49
C GLY A 290 -40.43 -6.33 9.46
N GLU A 291 -41.59 -6.82 9.90
CA GLU A 291 -41.89 -8.27 9.85
C GLU A 291 -42.07 -8.77 8.41
N ARG A 292 -42.73 -7.99 7.56
CA ARG A 292 -42.96 -8.28 6.13
C ARG A 292 -41.63 -8.36 5.39
N LEU A 293 -40.72 -7.41 5.64
CA LEU A 293 -39.38 -7.40 5.07
C LEU A 293 -38.56 -8.62 5.52
N GLY A 294 -38.57 -8.94 6.82
CA GLY A 294 -37.85 -10.09 7.35
C GLY A 294 -38.32 -11.42 6.75
N TYR A 295 -39.62 -11.56 6.47
CA TYR A 295 -40.17 -12.74 5.77
C TYR A 295 -39.69 -12.82 4.31
N ALA A 296 -39.77 -11.72 3.57
CA ALA A 296 -39.35 -11.65 2.17
C ALA A 296 -37.85 -11.98 1.97
N LEU A 297 -36.98 -11.50 2.87
CA LEU A 297 -35.54 -11.74 2.78
C LEU A 297 -35.12 -13.19 3.13
N ARG A 298 -35.88 -13.88 3.99
CA ARG A 298 -35.58 -15.27 4.38
C ARG A 298 -35.95 -16.28 3.30
N GLY A 299 -36.99 -16.00 2.50
CA GLY A 299 -37.43 -16.88 1.41
C GLY A 299 -36.39 -17.09 0.30
N GLU A 300 -35.40 -16.20 0.18
CA GLU A 300 -34.44 -16.17 -0.94
C GLU A 300 -33.04 -16.73 -0.59
N ARG A 301 -32.75 -17.06 0.69
CA ARG A 301 -31.39 -17.47 1.16
C ARG A 301 -31.14 -18.99 1.18
N ALA A 302 -31.98 -19.81 0.55
CA ALA A 302 -32.07 -21.24 0.86
C ALA A 302 -31.16 -22.20 0.05
N ASP A 303 -30.34 -21.75 -0.90
CA ASP A 303 -29.47 -22.63 -1.69
C ASP A 303 -28.05 -22.07 -1.81
N ASP A 304 -27.06 -22.71 -1.17
CA ASP A 304 -25.69 -22.88 -1.71
C ASP A 304 -24.81 -23.75 -0.78
N ALA A 305 -24.11 -24.73 -1.37
CA ALA A 305 -23.08 -25.56 -0.73
C ALA A 305 -21.80 -25.54 -1.60
N PRO A 306 -20.58 -25.31 -1.06
CA PRO A 306 -19.38 -25.27 -1.88
C PRO A 306 -18.77 -26.67 -2.08
N THR A 307 -18.28 -26.93 -3.29
CA THR A 307 -17.54 -28.14 -3.69
C THR A 307 -16.07 -27.78 -3.87
N GLU A 308 -15.14 -28.50 -3.22
CA GLU A 308 -13.69 -28.31 -3.39
C GLU A 308 -13.17 -29.00 -4.66
N ILE A 309 -12.29 -28.32 -5.42
CA ILE A 309 -11.56 -28.85 -6.59
C ILE A 309 -10.06 -28.86 -6.28
N ALA A 310 -9.39 -29.98 -6.56
CA ALA A 310 -7.95 -30.18 -6.42
C ALA A 310 -7.19 -30.05 -7.75
N ASN A 311 -5.89 -29.77 -7.62
CA ASN A 311 -4.81 -29.64 -8.63
C ASN A 311 -4.70 -28.28 -9.34
N LEU A 312 -4.16 -27.29 -8.62
CA LEU A 312 -3.61 -26.05 -9.18
C LEU A 312 -2.09 -26.05 -9.03
N ASP A 313 -1.39 -25.69 -10.12
CA ASP A 313 0.04 -25.37 -10.11
C ASP A 313 0.30 -24.22 -9.11
N VAL A 314 1.11 -24.47 -8.08
CA VAL A 314 1.33 -23.50 -7.00
C VAL A 314 2.36 -22.45 -7.47
N ARG A 315 1.84 -21.29 -7.88
CA ARG A 315 2.64 -20.09 -8.20
C ARG A 315 2.79 -19.18 -6.98
N PRO A 316 3.98 -18.56 -6.76
CA PRO A 316 4.14 -17.57 -5.72
C PRO A 316 3.21 -16.38 -5.98
N TYR A 317 2.58 -15.87 -4.93
CA TYR A 317 2.02 -14.52 -4.98
C TYR A 317 3.15 -13.49 -5.15
N PRO A 318 2.87 -12.27 -5.66
CA PRO A 318 3.90 -11.25 -5.87
C PRO A 318 4.78 -10.97 -4.65
N TYR A 319 4.21 -10.92 -3.44
CA TYR A 319 5.00 -10.72 -2.21
C TYR A 319 5.90 -11.91 -1.88
N GLN A 320 5.44 -13.14 -2.15
CA GLN A 320 6.28 -14.32 -1.95
C GLN A 320 7.42 -14.29 -2.96
N ALA A 321 7.20 -13.78 -4.17
CA ALA A 321 8.26 -13.58 -5.16
C ALA A 321 9.27 -12.52 -4.71
N GLU A 322 8.83 -11.41 -4.09
CA GLU A 322 9.68 -10.39 -3.45
C GLU A 322 10.54 -11.02 -2.34
N ILE A 323 9.93 -11.71 -1.37
CA ILE A 323 10.63 -12.41 -0.28
C ILE A 323 11.68 -13.40 -0.83
N LEU A 324 11.32 -14.15 -1.87
CA LEU A 324 12.25 -15.10 -2.49
C LEU A 324 13.36 -14.41 -3.29
N ALA A 325 13.17 -13.16 -3.74
CA ALA A 325 14.20 -12.35 -4.38
C ALA A 325 15.16 -11.76 -3.33
N ASP A 326 14.63 -11.30 -2.20
CA ASP A 326 15.43 -10.84 -1.05
C ASP A 326 16.32 -11.98 -0.51
N LEU A 327 15.76 -13.19 -0.33
CA LEU A 327 16.53 -14.37 0.05
C LEU A 327 17.63 -14.75 -0.96
N ASP A 328 17.41 -14.49 -2.25
CA ASP A 328 18.42 -14.70 -3.28
C ASP A 328 19.49 -13.59 -3.24
N ALA A 329 19.11 -12.36 -2.93
CA ALA A 329 20.02 -11.25 -2.72
C ALA A 329 20.94 -11.51 -1.52
N GLU A 330 20.41 -11.95 -0.37
CA GLU A 330 21.23 -12.33 0.79
C GLU A 330 22.32 -13.34 0.42
N ARG A 331 21.97 -14.36 -0.37
CA ARG A 331 22.92 -15.42 -0.77
C ARG A 331 23.92 -14.97 -1.81
N ARG A 332 23.48 -14.26 -2.86
CA ARG A 332 24.31 -13.94 -4.02
C ARG A 332 25.06 -12.60 -3.89
N VAL A 333 24.49 -11.64 -3.17
CA VAL A 333 25.05 -10.31 -2.96
C VAL A 333 25.85 -10.27 -1.66
N HIS A 334 25.26 -10.74 -0.56
CA HIS A 334 25.87 -10.66 0.78
C HIS A 334 26.65 -11.92 1.18
N GLY A 335 26.43 -13.04 0.49
CA GLY A 335 27.03 -14.32 0.85
C GLY A 335 26.41 -14.96 2.10
N CYS A 336 25.23 -14.48 2.53
CA CYS A 336 24.52 -14.93 3.71
C CYS A 336 23.59 -16.11 3.38
N TRP A 337 23.98 -17.30 3.86
CA TRP A 337 23.20 -18.54 3.70
C TRP A 337 22.35 -18.90 4.92
N ARG A 338 22.46 -18.12 5.99
CA ARG A 338 21.67 -18.24 7.21
C ARG A 338 20.71 -17.05 7.26
N ASN A 339 19.43 -17.29 6.96
CA ASN A 339 18.46 -16.23 6.76
C ASN A 339 17.25 -16.38 7.69
N LEU A 340 16.83 -15.26 8.31
CA LEU A 340 15.60 -15.17 9.09
C LEU A 340 14.51 -14.46 8.27
N VAL A 341 13.40 -15.15 8.08
CA VAL A 341 12.21 -14.62 7.42
C VAL A 341 11.14 -14.33 8.47
N VAL A 342 10.82 -13.06 8.63
CA VAL A 342 9.76 -12.55 9.48
C VAL A 342 8.52 -12.32 8.61
N MET A 343 7.44 -13.06 8.84
CA MET A 343 6.18 -12.83 8.14
C MET A 343 4.99 -12.95 9.08
N ALA A 344 4.01 -12.06 8.92
CA ALA A 344 2.76 -12.10 9.68
C ALA A 344 2.09 -13.49 9.63
N THR A 345 1.47 -13.91 10.72
CA THR A 345 0.80 -15.21 10.77
C THR A 345 -0.32 -15.28 9.74
N GLY A 346 -0.48 -16.44 9.07
CA GLY A 346 -1.48 -16.62 8.02
C GLY A 346 -1.04 -16.22 6.60
N THR A 347 0.14 -15.62 6.42
CA THR A 347 0.65 -15.18 5.10
C THR A 347 1.44 -16.25 4.32
N GLY A 348 1.33 -17.53 4.70
CA GLY A 348 1.96 -18.63 3.97
C GLY A 348 3.48 -18.78 4.15
N LYS A 349 4.02 -18.55 5.37
CA LYS A 349 5.44 -18.82 5.74
C LYS A 349 5.97 -20.14 5.17
N THR A 350 5.20 -21.21 5.36
CA THR A 350 5.54 -22.55 4.88
C THR A 350 5.59 -22.64 3.36
N VAL A 351 4.74 -21.90 2.63
CA VAL A 351 4.74 -21.89 1.16
C VAL A 351 6.02 -21.24 0.63
N VAL A 352 6.43 -20.12 1.22
CA VAL A 352 7.71 -19.45 0.89
C VAL A 352 8.88 -20.42 1.12
N ALA A 353 8.92 -21.07 2.29
CA ALA A 353 9.97 -22.03 2.63
C ALA A 353 10.04 -23.21 1.64
N ALA A 354 8.88 -23.72 1.21
CA ALA A 354 8.81 -24.79 0.21
C ALA A 354 9.24 -24.34 -1.19
N MET A 355 8.87 -23.13 -1.59
CA MET A 355 9.28 -22.57 -2.88
C MET A 355 10.77 -22.23 -2.93
N ASP A 356 11.33 -21.75 -1.82
CA ASP A 356 12.76 -21.51 -1.65
C ASP A 356 13.55 -22.82 -1.79
N TYR A 357 13.16 -23.86 -1.05
CA TYR A 357 13.74 -25.20 -1.22
C TYR A 357 13.63 -25.70 -2.67
N ARG A 358 12.47 -25.55 -3.32
CA ARG A 358 12.28 -25.94 -4.72
C ARG A 358 13.23 -25.20 -5.67
N ARG A 359 13.48 -23.91 -5.46
CA ARG A 359 14.41 -23.11 -6.27
C ARG A 359 15.84 -23.59 -6.09
N LEU A 360 16.30 -23.74 -4.85
CA LEU A 360 17.65 -24.19 -4.52
C LEU A 360 17.89 -25.64 -5.00
N HIS A 361 16.91 -26.52 -4.83
CA HIS A 361 17.00 -27.90 -5.30
C HIS A 361 17.12 -27.97 -6.84
N LYS A 362 16.34 -27.16 -7.57
CA LYS A 362 16.48 -27.06 -9.04
C LYS A 362 17.82 -26.47 -9.48
N ALA A 363 18.40 -25.56 -8.71
CA ALA A 363 19.72 -24.99 -8.98
C ALA A 363 20.86 -25.98 -8.66
N GLY A 364 20.57 -27.10 -7.98
CA GLY A 364 21.57 -28.06 -7.51
C GLY A 364 22.28 -27.62 -6.23
N ASP A 365 21.72 -26.66 -5.50
CA ASP A 365 22.32 -26.11 -4.29
C ASP A 365 22.04 -26.94 -3.04
N VAL A 366 20.89 -27.63 -2.99
CA VAL A 366 20.45 -28.45 -1.85
C VAL A 366 19.73 -29.72 -2.33
N ASP A 367 19.92 -30.83 -1.62
CA ASP A 367 19.32 -32.14 -1.96
C ASP A 367 18.60 -32.80 -0.79
N SER A 368 18.77 -32.29 0.42
CA SER A 368 18.23 -32.82 1.67
C SER A 368 17.64 -31.69 2.55
N LEU A 369 16.61 -32.03 3.32
CA LEU A 369 15.81 -31.07 4.10
C LEU A 369 15.50 -31.59 5.50
N LEU A 370 15.71 -30.76 6.51
CA LEU A 370 15.18 -30.94 7.87
C LEU A 370 14.25 -29.77 8.23
N PHE A 371 12.96 -30.05 8.40
CA PHE A 371 11.98 -29.09 8.90
C PHE A 371 11.70 -29.34 10.38
N VAL A 372 11.91 -28.34 11.22
CA VAL A 372 11.77 -28.40 12.68
C VAL A 372 10.63 -27.52 13.14
N ALA A 373 9.74 -28.07 13.97
CA ALA A 373 8.71 -27.30 14.67
C ALA A 373 8.45 -27.87 16.07
N HIS A 374 7.77 -27.11 16.94
CA HIS A 374 7.50 -27.53 18.31
C HIS A 374 6.23 -28.39 18.47
N GLN A 375 5.29 -28.35 17.50
CA GLN A 375 4.01 -29.07 17.55
C GLN A 375 3.82 -30.03 16.38
N GLU A 376 3.22 -31.20 16.66
CA GLU A 376 2.91 -32.24 15.67
C GLU A 376 1.96 -31.75 14.56
N GLN A 377 0.94 -30.96 14.93
CA GLN A 377 -0.03 -30.44 13.98
C GLN A 377 0.62 -29.54 12.91
N ILE A 378 1.56 -28.68 13.33
CA ILE A 378 2.34 -27.82 12.44
C ILE A 378 3.18 -28.67 11.47
N LEU A 379 3.85 -29.72 11.97
CA LEU A 379 4.65 -30.62 11.12
C LEU A 379 3.81 -31.30 10.03
N ARG A 380 2.61 -31.78 10.38
CA ARG A 380 1.71 -32.41 9.40
C ARG A 380 1.22 -31.43 8.35
N GLN A 381 0.84 -30.22 8.77
CA GLN A 381 0.42 -29.15 7.86
C GLN A 381 1.58 -28.75 6.93
N SER A 382 2.77 -28.53 7.48
CA SER A 382 3.95 -28.14 6.71
C SER A 382 4.33 -29.20 5.68
N ARG A 383 4.31 -30.49 6.05
CA ARG A 383 4.54 -31.59 5.11
C ARG A 383 3.53 -31.58 3.95
N SER A 384 2.25 -31.33 4.24
CA SER A 384 1.21 -31.24 3.20
C SER A 384 1.50 -30.12 2.20
N THR A 385 1.89 -28.94 2.69
CA THR A 385 2.26 -27.80 1.84
C THR A 385 3.46 -28.10 0.96
N PHE A 386 4.52 -28.72 1.51
CA PHE A 386 5.69 -29.12 0.72
C PHE A 386 5.32 -30.11 -0.40
N ARG A 387 4.46 -31.10 -0.13
CA ARG A 387 3.97 -32.04 -1.15
C ARG A 387 3.26 -31.35 -2.30
N GLN A 388 2.43 -30.34 -1.99
CA GLN A 388 1.73 -29.55 -3.01
C GLN A 388 2.69 -28.72 -3.86
N VAL A 389 3.64 -28.01 -3.24
CA VAL A 389 4.60 -27.14 -3.95
C VAL A 389 5.59 -27.93 -4.80
N MET A 390 6.01 -29.10 -4.32
CA MET A 390 6.92 -30.00 -5.04
C MET A 390 6.20 -30.84 -6.11
N GLY A 391 4.86 -30.94 -6.05
CA GLY A 391 4.08 -31.83 -6.93
C GLY A 391 4.32 -33.32 -6.66
N ASP A 392 4.79 -33.67 -5.46
CA ASP A 392 5.14 -35.04 -5.06
C ASP A 392 4.45 -35.42 -3.75
N GLY A 393 3.47 -36.32 -3.83
CA GLY A 393 2.71 -36.80 -2.66
C GLY A 393 3.52 -37.67 -1.69
N SER A 394 4.69 -38.16 -2.10
CA SER A 394 5.60 -38.96 -1.26
C SER A 394 6.61 -38.12 -0.48
N PHE A 395 6.71 -36.82 -0.78
CA PHE A 395 7.70 -35.93 -0.17
C PHE A 395 7.55 -35.81 1.35
N GLY A 396 8.66 -35.99 2.07
CA GLY A 396 8.76 -35.79 3.52
C GLY A 396 8.33 -36.99 4.39
N GLU A 397 9.19 -37.33 5.35
CA GLU A 397 8.96 -38.32 6.42
C GLU A 397 8.83 -37.62 7.78
N THR A 398 8.11 -38.21 8.74
CA THR A 398 7.88 -37.62 10.07
C THR A 398 8.71 -38.26 11.17
N LEU A 399 9.20 -37.44 12.11
CA LEU A 399 9.82 -37.86 13.38
C LEU A 399 9.09 -37.19 14.54
N VAL A 400 7.93 -37.76 14.91
CA VAL A 400 7.06 -37.28 15.99
C VAL A 400 6.14 -38.40 16.47
N ALA A 401 5.75 -38.40 17.75
CA ALA A 401 4.77 -39.33 18.32
C ALA A 401 5.03 -40.84 18.09
N GLY A 402 6.30 -41.24 17.92
CA GLY A 402 6.70 -42.64 17.70
C GLY A 402 7.02 -42.99 16.24
N ASP A 403 6.68 -42.13 15.27
CA ASP A 403 7.10 -42.27 13.88
C ASP A 403 8.62 -42.10 13.74
N LYS A 404 9.24 -42.88 12.85
CA LYS A 404 10.67 -42.79 12.51
C LYS A 404 10.88 -42.75 10.99
N PRO A 405 11.74 -41.85 10.48
CA PRO A 405 12.11 -41.83 9.07
C PRO A 405 12.94 -43.07 8.68
N ARG A 406 12.80 -43.50 7.43
CA ARG A 406 13.55 -44.60 6.81
C ARG A 406 14.70 -44.09 5.96
N GLN A 407 14.46 -43.12 5.10
CA GLN A 407 15.46 -42.60 4.15
C GLN A 407 16.24 -41.42 4.72
N TRP A 408 15.67 -40.70 5.68
CA TRP A 408 16.32 -39.57 6.36
C TRP A 408 16.80 -38.44 5.43
N ARG A 409 16.19 -38.31 4.25
CA ARG A 409 16.54 -37.28 3.25
C ARG A 409 15.71 -36.00 3.37
N HIS A 410 14.39 -36.15 3.56
CA HIS A 410 13.46 -35.03 3.76
C HIS A 410 12.65 -35.30 5.03
N VAL A 411 13.00 -34.67 6.15
CA VAL A 411 12.50 -35.02 7.48
C VAL A 411 11.75 -33.85 8.12
N PHE A 412 10.56 -34.12 8.64
CA PHE A 412 9.74 -33.20 9.43
C PHE A 412 9.71 -33.68 10.89
N ALA A 413 10.43 -32.98 11.76
CA ALA A 413 10.71 -33.46 13.11
C ALA A 413 10.29 -32.48 14.20
N SER A 414 9.80 -33.03 15.32
CA SER A 414 9.60 -32.20 16.52
C SER A 414 10.92 -32.01 17.26
N ILE A 415 11.14 -30.82 17.83
CA ILE A 415 12.36 -30.54 18.63
C ILE A 415 12.59 -31.58 19.73
N GLN A 416 11.51 -32.05 20.37
CA GLN A 416 11.57 -33.04 21.46
C GLN A 416 12.00 -34.43 20.98
N SER A 417 11.52 -34.86 19.80
CA SER A 417 11.92 -36.14 19.22
C SER A 417 13.33 -36.08 18.65
N LEU A 418 13.71 -34.94 18.07
CA LEU A 418 15.01 -34.71 17.44
C LEU A 418 16.16 -34.63 18.46
N HIS A 419 15.92 -34.03 19.64
CA HIS A 419 16.91 -33.95 20.73
C HIS A 419 17.38 -35.32 21.23
N ARG A 420 16.55 -36.36 21.08
CA ARG A 420 16.85 -37.74 21.49
C ARG A 420 17.57 -38.57 20.42
N GLN A 421 17.79 -38.00 19.23
CA GLN A 421 18.47 -38.69 18.13
C GLN A 421 19.89 -38.14 17.95
N GLU A 422 20.82 -39.03 17.61
CA GLU A 422 22.11 -38.66 17.06
C GLU A 422 21.94 -38.43 15.56
N ILE A 423 22.34 -37.25 15.10
CA ILE A 423 22.20 -36.79 13.72
C ILE A 423 23.56 -36.24 13.33
N ASP A 424 24.03 -36.64 12.15
CA ASP A 424 25.26 -36.11 11.59
C ASP A 424 25.07 -34.59 11.31
N PRO A 425 25.94 -33.71 11.83
CA PRO A 425 25.87 -32.27 11.63
C PRO A 425 25.67 -31.83 10.17
N GLU A 426 26.23 -32.55 9.21
CA GLU A 426 26.22 -32.22 7.78
C GLU A 426 25.16 -33.01 6.98
N GLN A 427 24.32 -33.80 7.66
CA GLN A 427 23.35 -34.68 7.01
C GLN A 427 22.31 -33.95 6.14
N PHE A 428 22.01 -32.69 6.46
CA PHE A 428 20.96 -31.91 5.82
C PHE A 428 21.53 -30.62 5.23
N ASP A 429 21.38 -30.45 3.91
CA ASP A 429 21.82 -29.25 3.19
C ASP A 429 20.99 -28.02 3.59
N MET A 430 19.68 -28.20 3.81
CA MET A 430 18.77 -27.16 4.25
C MET A 430 18.09 -27.53 5.57
N VAL A 431 18.20 -26.66 6.57
CA VAL A 431 17.47 -26.76 7.84
C VAL A 431 16.50 -25.58 7.92
N ILE A 432 15.22 -25.89 8.11
CA ILE A 432 14.14 -24.92 8.26
C ILE A 432 13.57 -25.06 9.65
N VAL A 433 13.49 -23.96 10.39
CA VAL A 433 12.98 -23.95 11.76
C VAL A 433 11.82 -22.97 11.85
N ASP A 434 10.61 -23.49 12.09
CA ASP A 434 9.40 -22.69 12.25
C ASP A 434 9.21 -22.23 13.69
N GLU A 435 8.57 -21.07 13.84
CA GLU A 435 8.48 -20.30 15.08
C GLU A 435 9.86 -20.11 15.74
N PHE A 436 10.80 -19.58 14.95
CA PHE A 436 12.21 -19.40 15.34
C PHE A 436 12.41 -18.55 16.60
N HIS A 437 11.41 -17.77 17.03
CA HIS A 437 11.46 -17.03 18.29
C HIS A 437 11.67 -17.93 19.53
N HIS A 438 11.52 -19.26 19.40
CA HIS A 438 11.89 -20.26 20.43
C HIS A 438 13.37 -20.66 20.44
N ALA A 439 14.19 -20.19 19.50
CA ALA A 439 15.58 -20.65 19.29
C ALA A 439 16.49 -20.51 20.53
N GLU A 440 16.19 -19.55 21.41
CA GLU A 440 16.93 -19.31 22.66
C GLU A 440 16.66 -20.34 23.76
N ALA A 441 15.63 -21.18 23.61
CA ALA A 441 15.42 -22.29 24.53
C ALA A 441 16.60 -23.26 24.44
N LYS A 442 17.08 -23.76 25.59
CA LYS A 442 18.27 -24.63 25.68
C LYS A 442 18.26 -25.78 24.67
N THR A 443 17.10 -26.38 24.42
CA THR A 443 16.95 -27.50 23.46
C THR A 443 17.11 -27.07 22.00
N TYR A 444 16.65 -25.87 21.64
CA TYR A 444 16.84 -25.32 20.30
C TYR A 444 18.29 -24.86 20.09
N ALA A 445 18.85 -24.12 21.04
CA ALA A 445 20.23 -23.66 20.97
C ALA A 445 21.22 -24.83 20.79
N GLN A 446 21.06 -25.90 21.59
CA GLN A 446 21.87 -27.12 21.46
C GLN A 446 21.74 -27.80 20.09
N LEU A 447 20.55 -27.77 19.49
CA LEU A 447 20.35 -28.33 18.15
C LEU A 447 21.05 -27.47 17.09
N LEU A 448 20.85 -26.15 17.14
CA LEU A 448 21.41 -25.20 16.18
C LEU A 448 22.93 -25.13 16.25
N GLU A 449 23.51 -25.27 17.45
CA GLU A 449 24.96 -25.38 17.67
C GLU A 449 25.54 -26.68 17.09
N ARG A 450 24.75 -27.75 17.05
CA ARG A 450 25.19 -29.07 16.56
C ARG A 450 25.11 -29.20 15.04
N LEU A 451 24.11 -28.61 14.40
CA LEU A 451 23.88 -28.75 12.95
C LEU A 451 24.76 -27.77 12.15
N GLN A 452 25.27 -28.22 11.00
CA GLN A 452 26.07 -27.41 10.08
C GLN A 452 25.49 -27.47 8.65
N PRO A 453 24.25 -27.01 8.45
CA PRO A 453 23.65 -27.01 7.12
C PRO A 453 24.29 -25.95 6.22
N ARG A 454 24.25 -26.20 4.90
CA ARG A 454 24.58 -25.18 3.91
C ARG A 454 23.61 -24.01 3.97
N VAL A 455 22.31 -24.26 4.17
CA VAL A 455 21.24 -23.27 4.27
C VAL A 455 20.52 -23.42 5.62
N LEU A 456 20.47 -22.34 6.41
CA LEU A 456 19.63 -22.27 7.60
C LEU A 456 18.53 -21.22 7.37
N LEU A 457 17.27 -21.63 7.43
CA LEU A 457 16.12 -20.75 7.27
C LEU A 457 15.29 -20.72 8.56
N GLY A 458 15.28 -19.57 9.25
CA GLY A 458 14.36 -19.32 10.36
C GLY A 458 13.06 -18.72 9.85
N LEU A 459 11.92 -19.25 10.27
CA LEU A 459 10.61 -18.66 10.01
C LEU A 459 10.03 -18.17 11.33
N THR A 460 9.66 -16.89 11.41
CA THR A 460 8.97 -16.35 12.59
C THR A 460 7.95 -15.31 12.16
N ALA A 461 6.98 -15.01 13.02
CA ALA A 461 6.17 -13.81 12.84
C ALA A 461 6.82 -12.57 13.47
N THR A 462 7.81 -12.78 14.34
CA THR A 462 8.32 -11.76 15.25
C THR A 462 9.78 -12.07 15.62
N PRO A 463 10.74 -11.19 15.32
CA PRO A 463 12.16 -11.40 15.65
C PRO A 463 12.48 -11.01 17.12
N ASP A 464 11.77 -10.03 17.69
CA ASP A 464 12.04 -9.55 19.05
C ASP A 464 11.29 -10.36 20.12
N ARG A 465 11.98 -10.81 21.17
CA ARG A 465 11.35 -11.48 22.32
C ARG A 465 10.99 -10.49 23.43
N ALA A 466 9.96 -10.84 24.19
CA ALA A 466 9.50 -10.07 25.35
C ALA A 466 10.51 -10.03 26.52
N ASP A 467 11.56 -10.88 26.50
CA ASP A 467 12.65 -10.89 27.48
C ASP A 467 13.88 -10.08 27.04
N GLY A 468 13.76 -9.33 25.92
CA GLY A 468 14.81 -8.45 25.41
C GLY A 468 15.98 -9.16 24.72
N ARG A 469 15.88 -10.46 24.45
CA ARG A 469 16.89 -11.22 23.68
C ARG A 469 16.49 -11.31 22.21
N ASP A 470 17.43 -11.05 21.32
CA ASP A 470 17.22 -11.05 19.88
C ASP A 470 17.63 -12.39 19.24
N VAL A 471 16.72 -13.01 18.49
CA VAL A 471 17.03 -14.25 17.75
C VAL A 471 17.86 -14.00 16.48
N ARG A 472 17.99 -12.75 16.04
CA ARG A 472 18.84 -12.34 14.91
C ARG A 472 20.32 -12.73 15.10
N ARG A 473 20.77 -13.00 16.34
CA ARG A 473 22.14 -13.47 16.60
C ARG A 473 22.52 -14.77 15.86
N TRP A 474 21.52 -15.59 15.50
CA TRP A 474 21.74 -16.83 14.75
C TRP A 474 21.89 -16.60 13.23
N PHE A 475 21.68 -15.35 12.79
CA PHE A 475 21.61 -14.90 11.41
C PHE A 475 22.43 -13.61 11.24
N ASP A 476 23.62 -13.57 11.83
CA ASP A 476 24.58 -12.47 11.71
C ASP A 476 24.09 -11.09 12.19
N GLY A 477 23.00 -11.06 12.97
CA GLY A 477 22.48 -9.86 13.63
C GLY A 477 21.36 -9.13 12.88
N HIS A 478 20.92 -9.63 11.71
CA HIS A 478 19.78 -9.05 10.98
C HIS A 478 18.71 -10.09 10.60
N ALA A 479 17.54 -9.60 10.18
CA ALA A 479 16.53 -10.42 9.52
C ALA A 479 16.67 -10.20 8.00
N ALA A 480 16.70 -11.28 7.23
CA ALA A 480 16.81 -11.22 5.77
C ALA A 480 15.58 -10.56 5.15
N VAL A 481 14.39 -10.86 5.71
CA VAL A 481 13.12 -10.35 5.18
C VAL A 481 12.14 -10.09 6.30
N GLU A 482 11.47 -8.93 6.28
CA GLU A 482 10.36 -8.61 7.17
C GLU A 482 9.11 -8.18 6.37
N LEU A 483 8.13 -9.08 6.25
CA LEU A 483 6.82 -8.77 5.66
C LEU A 483 5.92 -8.12 6.71
N HIS A 484 5.67 -6.82 6.57
CA HIS A 484 4.82 -6.07 7.51
C HIS A 484 3.34 -6.44 7.35
N LEU A 485 2.56 -6.29 8.44
CA LEU A 485 1.13 -6.61 8.46
C LEU A 485 0.34 -5.81 7.41
N ARG A 486 0.67 -4.54 7.22
CA ARG A 486 0.05 -3.66 6.22
C ARG A 486 0.08 -4.29 4.82
N GLU A 487 1.24 -4.78 4.41
CA GLU A 487 1.44 -5.34 3.08
C GLU A 487 0.63 -6.61 2.87
N ALA A 488 0.46 -7.41 3.93
CA ALA A 488 -0.38 -8.60 3.90
C ALA A 488 -1.87 -8.26 3.76
N LEU A 489 -2.33 -7.19 4.42
CA LEU A 489 -3.71 -6.70 4.33
C LEU A 489 -4.01 -6.03 2.99
N ASP A 490 -3.08 -5.21 2.49
CA ASP A 490 -3.19 -4.56 1.16
C ASP A 490 -3.27 -5.58 0.01
N ARG A 491 -2.83 -6.81 0.25
CA ARG A 491 -2.85 -7.93 -0.71
C ARG A 491 -4.03 -8.90 -0.45
N GLN A 492 -4.94 -8.57 0.48
CA GLN A 492 -6.11 -9.38 0.87
C GLN A 492 -5.76 -10.82 1.31
N LEU A 493 -4.55 -11.04 1.82
CA LEU A 493 -4.11 -12.35 2.34
C LEU A 493 -4.64 -12.62 3.75
N LEU A 494 -5.11 -11.57 4.40
CA LEU A 494 -5.62 -11.55 5.76
C LEU A 494 -6.98 -10.85 5.76
N ALA A 495 -7.85 -11.23 6.68
CA ALA A 495 -9.09 -10.54 6.93
C ALA A 495 -8.79 -9.11 7.39
N PRO A 496 -9.44 -8.09 6.82
CA PRO A 496 -9.26 -6.71 7.24
C PRO A 496 -9.72 -6.52 8.69
N PHE A 497 -9.18 -5.52 9.39
CA PHE A 497 -9.51 -5.27 10.80
C PHE A 497 -10.10 -3.89 11.05
N HIS A 498 -11.04 -3.80 11.99
CA HIS A 498 -11.53 -2.55 12.56
C HIS A 498 -11.05 -2.45 14.00
N TYR A 499 -10.13 -1.53 14.25
CA TYR A 499 -9.52 -1.30 15.54
C TYR A 499 -10.19 -0.12 16.23
N PHE A 500 -10.67 -0.34 17.45
CA PHE A 500 -11.22 0.70 18.30
C PHE A 500 -10.34 0.84 19.55
N GLY A 501 -9.60 1.94 19.63
CA GLY A 501 -8.87 2.36 20.83
C GLY A 501 -9.82 3.14 21.75
N LEU A 502 -10.21 2.50 22.85
CA LEU A 502 -11.18 2.99 23.81
C LEU A 502 -10.48 3.37 25.11
N HIS A 503 -10.92 4.47 25.71
CA HIS A 503 -10.37 5.00 26.94
C HIS A 503 -10.71 4.08 28.11
N ASP A 504 -9.67 3.67 28.82
CA ASP A 504 -9.76 2.96 30.09
C ASP A 504 -9.48 3.96 31.21
N ASP A 505 -10.38 4.06 32.19
CA ASP A 505 -10.24 4.99 33.33
C ASP A 505 -9.13 4.54 34.32
N VAL A 506 -8.54 3.35 34.12
CA VAL A 506 -7.46 2.84 34.95
C VAL A 506 -6.14 3.53 34.61
N ASP A 507 -5.56 4.22 35.59
CA ASP A 507 -4.24 4.83 35.50
C ASP A 507 -3.14 3.80 35.83
N LEU A 508 -2.23 3.59 34.87
CA LEU A 508 -1.10 2.66 34.97
C LEU A 508 0.23 3.39 35.12
N SER A 509 0.24 4.72 35.17
CA SER A 509 1.45 5.52 35.14
C SER A 509 2.33 5.35 36.39
N HIS A 510 1.74 4.84 37.48
CA HIS A 510 2.38 4.59 38.76
C HIS A 510 2.69 3.11 39.04
N VAL A 511 2.30 2.20 38.15
CA VAL A 511 2.56 0.76 38.31
C VAL A 511 4.06 0.50 38.12
N ALA A 512 4.63 -0.38 38.95
CA ALA A 512 6.05 -0.69 38.90
C ALA A 512 6.47 -1.18 37.50
N TRP A 513 7.54 -0.56 36.97
CA TRP A 513 8.07 -0.82 35.64
C TRP A 513 9.50 -1.35 35.70
N LYS A 514 9.77 -2.51 35.10
CA LYS A 514 11.11 -3.08 34.97
C LYS A 514 11.55 -3.07 33.50
N ARG A 515 12.69 -2.43 33.22
CA ARG A 515 13.26 -2.34 31.87
C ARG A 515 13.49 -3.76 31.31
N GLY A 516 12.91 -4.05 30.14
CA GLY A 516 12.98 -5.37 29.48
C GLY A 516 12.00 -6.44 29.99
N GLN A 517 11.19 -6.14 31.01
CA GLN A 517 10.13 -7.04 31.50
C GLN A 517 8.73 -6.37 31.51
N GLY A 518 8.66 -5.05 31.39
CA GLY A 518 7.42 -4.27 31.37
C GLY A 518 6.84 -4.07 32.77
N TYR A 519 5.52 -4.04 32.86
CA TYR A 519 4.76 -3.89 34.11
C TYR A 519 4.87 -5.11 35.03
N ASP A 520 4.84 -4.86 36.35
CA ASP A 520 4.69 -5.94 37.33
C ASP A 520 3.30 -6.59 37.23
N ARG A 521 3.28 -7.89 36.95
CA ARG A 521 2.03 -8.64 36.72
C ARG A 521 1.13 -8.72 37.95
N SER A 522 1.72 -8.74 39.16
CA SER A 522 0.96 -8.86 40.41
C SER A 522 0.20 -7.57 40.72
N GLU A 523 0.84 -6.42 40.49
CA GLU A 523 0.20 -5.10 40.65
C GLU A 523 -0.94 -4.91 39.63
N LEU A 524 -0.71 -5.30 38.37
CA LEU A 524 -1.75 -5.27 37.34
C LEU A 524 -2.94 -6.19 37.67
N GLU A 525 -2.67 -7.39 38.19
CA GLU A 525 -3.73 -8.32 38.62
C GLU A 525 -4.61 -7.70 39.70
N GLY A 526 -4.02 -7.01 40.69
CA GLY A 526 -4.75 -6.33 41.75
C GLY A 526 -5.61 -5.15 41.28
N LEU A 527 -5.22 -4.48 40.18
CA LEU A 527 -5.98 -3.37 39.59
C LEU A 527 -7.15 -3.84 38.71
N TYR A 528 -6.98 -4.95 37.99
CA TYR A 528 -7.96 -5.41 37.02
C TYR A 528 -8.94 -6.46 37.55
N THR A 529 -8.51 -7.34 38.45
CA THR A 529 -9.36 -8.43 38.95
C THR A 529 -10.42 -7.88 39.90
N GLY A 530 -11.70 -8.18 39.65
CA GLY A 530 -12.81 -7.69 40.47
C GLY A 530 -13.27 -6.26 40.16
N ASN A 531 -12.69 -5.60 39.16
CA ASN A 531 -13.10 -4.27 38.74
C ASN A 531 -14.37 -4.32 37.87
N GLN A 532 -15.53 -4.34 38.54
CA GLN A 532 -16.85 -4.41 37.88
C GLN A 532 -17.15 -3.18 37.00
N ALA A 533 -16.63 -2.00 37.35
CA ALA A 533 -16.82 -0.79 36.56
C ALA A 533 -16.17 -0.94 35.18
N ARG A 534 -14.92 -1.43 35.15
CA ARG A 534 -14.21 -1.74 33.92
C ARG A 534 -14.88 -2.86 33.13
N ALA A 535 -15.26 -3.96 33.77
CA ALA A 535 -15.94 -5.07 33.10
C ALA A 535 -17.26 -4.64 32.44
N ARG A 536 -18.00 -3.72 33.08
CA ARG A 536 -19.20 -3.08 32.51
C ARG A 536 -18.88 -2.20 31.30
N LEU A 537 -17.79 -1.43 31.36
CA LEU A 537 -17.32 -0.62 30.23
C LEU A 537 -17.00 -1.51 29.02
N VAL A 538 -16.26 -2.60 29.24
CA VAL A 538 -15.91 -3.59 28.20
C VAL A 538 -17.17 -4.19 27.55
N LEU A 539 -18.13 -4.64 28.36
CA LEU A 539 -19.36 -5.25 27.84
C LEU A 539 -20.23 -4.24 27.07
N ARG A 540 -20.37 -3.01 27.55
CA ARG A 540 -21.10 -1.94 26.85
C ARG A 540 -20.45 -1.60 25.50
N ALA A 541 -19.12 -1.52 25.47
CA ALA A 541 -18.39 -1.29 24.23
C ALA A 541 -18.64 -2.43 23.23
N ALA A 542 -18.62 -3.69 23.69
CA ALA A 542 -18.95 -4.85 22.85
C ALA A 542 -20.37 -4.75 22.28
N GLN A 543 -21.39 -4.51 23.12
CA GLN A 543 -22.79 -4.39 22.71
C GLN A 543 -23.04 -3.26 21.70
N ARG A 544 -22.26 -2.17 21.79
CA ARG A 544 -22.34 -1.05 20.86
C ARG A 544 -21.75 -1.38 19.49
N LEU A 545 -20.63 -2.11 19.46
CA LEU A 545 -19.78 -2.24 18.27
C LEU A 545 -19.95 -3.57 17.51
N VAL A 546 -20.36 -4.64 18.20
CA VAL A 546 -20.52 -6.00 17.66
C VAL A 546 -21.84 -6.64 18.09
N ASP A 547 -22.31 -7.63 17.33
CA ASP A 547 -23.44 -8.47 17.75
C ASP A 547 -22.97 -9.53 18.74
N VAL A 548 -23.12 -9.23 20.04
CA VAL A 548 -22.71 -10.12 21.13
C VAL A 548 -23.40 -11.50 21.11
N GLY A 549 -24.56 -11.61 20.46
CA GLY A 549 -25.31 -12.86 20.32
C GLY A 549 -24.76 -13.78 19.22
N ARG A 550 -23.93 -13.25 18.30
CA ARG A 550 -23.35 -14.01 17.20
C ARG A 550 -21.83 -14.08 17.21
N MET A 551 -21.16 -13.13 17.86
CA MET A 551 -19.71 -12.99 17.83
C MET A 551 -18.94 -14.24 18.26
N ARG A 552 -17.72 -14.33 17.75
CA ARG A 552 -16.68 -15.32 18.08
C ARG A 552 -15.46 -14.58 18.59
N ALA A 553 -15.39 -14.37 19.89
CA ALA A 553 -14.41 -13.49 20.49
C ALA A 553 -13.31 -14.20 21.29
N LEU A 554 -12.10 -13.66 21.22
CA LEU A 554 -10.99 -14.00 22.12
C LEU A 554 -10.66 -12.79 23.02
N GLY A 555 -10.52 -13.02 24.32
CA GLY A 555 -10.14 -11.99 25.29
C GLY A 555 -8.79 -12.27 25.93
N PHE A 556 -7.85 -11.33 25.83
CA PHE A 556 -6.51 -11.45 26.39
C PHE A 556 -6.38 -10.70 27.71
N CYS A 557 -6.27 -11.44 28.81
CA CYS A 557 -6.25 -10.95 30.18
C CYS A 557 -4.82 -10.96 30.78
N VAL A 558 -4.65 -10.23 31.88
CA VAL A 558 -3.37 -10.11 32.61
C VAL A 558 -2.99 -11.39 33.36
N SER A 559 -3.96 -12.04 34.01
CA SER A 559 -3.75 -13.22 34.85
C SER A 559 -4.87 -14.24 34.70
N ILE A 560 -4.66 -15.45 35.25
CA ILE A 560 -5.68 -16.50 35.31
C ILE A 560 -6.90 -16.03 36.11
N GLY A 561 -6.67 -15.33 37.23
CA GLY A 561 -7.75 -14.75 38.05
C GLY A 561 -8.60 -13.76 37.26
N HIS A 562 -7.97 -12.86 36.52
CA HIS A 562 -8.66 -11.90 35.66
C HIS A 562 -9.43 -12.58 34.51
N ALA A 563 -8.86 -13.62 33.89
CA ALA A 563 -9.54 -14.38 32.82
C ALA A 563 -10.82 -15.08 33.33
N LYS A 564 -10.76 -15.70 34.51
CA LYS A 564 -11.92 -16.31 35.18
C LYS A 564 -12.98 -15.26 35.51
N PHE A 565 -12.59 -14.15 36.13
CA PHE A 565 -13.49 -13.04 36.46
C PHE A 565 -14.25 -12.49 35.24
N MET A 566 -13.57 -12.28 34.11
CA MET A 566 -14.23 -11.77 32.90
C MET A 566 -15.18 -12.80 32.27
N ALA A 567 -14.83 -14.09 32.30
CA ALA A 567 -15.69 -15.16 31.81
C ALA A 567 -16.99 -15.27 32.62
N ASP A 568 -16.88 -15.20 33.95
CA ASP A 568 -18.03 -15.23 34.85
C ASP A 568 -18.91 -14.00 34.64
N TRP A 569 -18.31 -12.80 34.62
CA TRP A 569 -19.03 -11.54 34.41
C TRP A 569 -19.82 -11.51 33.09
N PHE A 570 -19.22 -11.94 31.98
CA PHE A 570 -19.90 -11.97 30.69
C PHE A 570 -21.05 -12.98 30.67
N THR A 571 -20.85 -14.15 31.28
CA THR A 571 -21.86 -15.20 31.34
C THR A 571 -23.07 -14.77 32.18
N GLU A 572 -22.83 -14.14 33.34
CA GLU A 572 -23.88 -13.57 34.19
C GLU A 572 -24.71 -12.50 33.48
N HIS A 573 -24.13 -11.80 32.50
CA HIS A 573 -24.79 -10.76 31.72
C HIS A 573 -25.26 -11.24 30.32
N GLY A 574 -25.47 -12.56 30.16
CA GLY A 574 -26.13 -13.14 29.00
C GLY A 574 -25.24 -13.41 27.79
N VAL A 575 -23.90 -13.39 27.96
CA VAL A 575 -22.93 -13.73 26.91
C VAL A 575 -22.15 -14.97 27.32
N PRO A 576 -22.51 -16.17 26.84
CA PRO A 576 -21.85 -17.43 27.22
C PRO A 576 -20.34 -17.38 26.97
N SER A 577 -19.55 -17.47 28.04
CA SER A 577 -18.10 -17.26 27.99
C SER A 577 -17.37 -18.28 28.86
N ALA A 578 -16.12 -18.60 28.53
CA ALA A 578 -15.28 -19.50 29.33
C ALA A 578 -13.84 -19.03 29.40
N ALA A 579 -13.13 -19.39 30.48
CA ALA A 579 -11.71 -19.14 30.63
C ALA A 579 -10.89 -20.38 30.22
N VAL A 580 -9.95 -20.22 29.30
CA VAL A 580 -9.02 -21.29 28.84
C VAL A 580 -7.61 -20.93 29.29
N THR A 581 -7.12 -21.65 30.30
CA THR A 581 -5.82 -21.39 30.94
C THR A 581 -4.98 -22.66 31.02
N SER A 582 -3.71 -22.51 31.42
CA SER A 582 -2.76 -23.62 31.59
C SER A 582 -3.14 -24.59 32.72
N GLU A 583 -4.08 -24.22 33.61
CA GLU A 583 -4.60 -25.07 34.68
C GLU A 583 -5.65 -26.08 34.18
N VAL A 584 -6.27 -25.80 33.03
CA VAL A 584 -7.31 -26.64 32.43
C VAL A 584 -6.65 -27.84 31.72
N GLY A 585 -7.12 -29.07 31.97
CA GLY A 585 -6.57 -30.26 31.33
C GLY A 585 -6.79 -30.29 29.82
N ARG A 586 -5.86 -30.90 29.05
CA ARG A 586 -5.98 -30.98 27.57
C ARG A 586 -7.33 -31.49 27.04
N PRO A 587 -7.97 -32.54 27.62
CA PRO A 587 -9.27 -33.01 27.15
C PRO A 587 -10.37 -31.96 27.32
N GLU A 588 -10.35 -31.23 28.44
CA GLU A 588 -11.31 -30.18 28.76
C GLU A 588 -11.10 -28.93 27.89
N GLN A 589 -9.84 -28.55 27.64
CA GLN A 589 -9.49 -27.51 26.67
C GLN A 589 -10.03 -27.82 25.27
N HIS A 590 -9.89 -29.09 24.83
CA HIS A 590 -10.41 -29.52 23.54
C HIS A 590 -11.95 -29.40 23.49
N CYS A 591 -12.64 -29.75 24.57
CA CYS A 591 -14.09 -29.62 24.68
C CYS A 591 -14.54 -28.15 24.57
N LEU A 592 -13.91 -27.24 25.33
CA LEU A 592 -14.22 -25.80 25.28
C LEU A 592 -13.99 -25.20 23.89
N ILE A 593 -12.92 -25.62 23.20
CA ILE A 593 -12.65 -25.20 21.83
C ILE A 593 -13.72 -25.72 20.87
N GLN A 594 -14.17 -26.97 21.03
CA GLN A 594 -15.27 -27.53 20.22
C GLN A 594 -16.59 -26.79 20.47
N ASP A 595 -16.92 -26.49 21.72
CA ASP A 595 -18.13 -25.73 22.07
C ASP A 595 -18.09 -24.28 21.56
N PHE A 596 -16.90 -23.67 21.49
CA PHE A 596 -16.68 -22.39 20.83
C PHE A 596 -16.88 -22.49 19.31
N LYS A 597 -16.33 -23.51 18.66
CA LYS A 597 -16.51 -23.76 17.21
C LYS A 597 -17.98 -24.01 16.85
N ALA A 598 -18.68 -24.84 17.63
CA ALA A 598 -20.11 -25.15 17.46
C ALA A 598 -21.01 -23.97 17.85
N GLY A 599 -20.47 -23.05 18.64
CA GLY A 599 -21.06 -21.78 18.93
C GLY A 599 -21.94 -21.64 20.14
N LYS A 600 -21.81 -22.60 21.04
CA LYS A 600 -22.40 -22.55 22.38
C LYS A 600 -21.70 -21.50 23.24
N LEU A 601 -20.41 -21.27 23.01
CA LEU A 601 -19.64 -20.18 23.62
C LEU A 601 -19.43 -19.05 22.62
N ARG A 602 -19.52 -17.81 23.11
CA ARG A 602 -19.28 -16.58 22.36
C ARG A 602 -17.90 -15.99 22.62
N VAL A 603 -17.37 -16.17 23.83
CA VAL A 603 -16.06 -15.61 24.22
C VAL A 603 -15.19 -16.66 24.91
N LEU A 604 -13.91 -16.73 24.52
CA LEU A 604 -12.88 -17.42 25.30
C LEU A 604 -11.89 -16.41 25.86
N PHE A 605 -11.79 -16.34 27.19
CA PHE A 605 -10.80 -15.53 27.89
C PHE A 605 -9.53 -16.36 28.15
N THR A 606 -8.37 -15.81 27.86
CA THR A 606 -7.07 -16.46 28.07
C THR A 606 -6.03 -15.47 28.55
N VAL A 607 -4.86 -15.99 28.95
CA VAL A 607 -3.67 -15.20 29.25
C VAL A 607 -2.71 -15.28 28.07
N ASP A 608 -2.06 -16.43 27.88
CA ASP A 608 -1.07 -16.65 26.82
C ASP A 608 -1.30 -17.93 25.98
N LEU A 609 -2.33 -18.74 26.29
CA LEU A 609 -2.48 -20.08 25.72
C LEU A 609 -2.84 -20.05 24.23
N PHE A 610 -3.53 -19.00 23.77
CA PHE A 610 -3.84 -18.77 22.35
C PHE A 610 -2.83 -17.87 21.63
N ASN A 611 -1.69 -17.56 22.27
CA ASN A 611 -0.64 -16.81 21.57
C ASN A 611 -0.04 -17.63 20.43
N GLU A 612 -0.03 -18.98 20.51
CA GLU A 612 0.57 -19.89 19.53
C GLU A 612 -0.21 -21.21 19.36
N GLY A 613 -0.20 -21.81 18.16
CA GLY A 613 -0.56 -23.22 17.95
C GLY A 613 -2.04 -23.61 17.82
N VAL A 614 -3.00 -22.68 17.92
CA VAL A 614 -4.44 -22.99 17.74
C VAL A 614 -5.00 -22.32 16.49
N ASP A 615 -5.67 -23.11 15.64
CA ASP A 615 -6.29 -22.66 14.39
C ASP A 615 -7.80 -22.42 14.57
N LEU A 616 -8.17 -21.14 14.67
CA LEU A 616 -9.55 -20.65 14.85
C LEU A 616 -9.86 -19.53 13.83
N PRO A 617 -10.04 -19.86 12.54
CA PRO A 617 -10.28 -18.86 11.50
C PRO A 617 -11.58 -18.08 11.73
N MET A 618 -12.60 -18.70 12.36
CA MET A 618 -13.90 -18.09 12.64
C MET A 618 -13.89 -16.95 13.67
N VAL A 619 -12.76 -16.63 14.31
CA VAL A 619 -12.67 -15.54 15.31
C VAL A 619 -12.85 -14.20 14.62
N ASP A 620 -13.92 -13.48 14.97
CA ASP A 620 -14.31 -12.18 14.42
C ASP A 620 -14.06 -10.99 15.36
N THR A 621 -13.76 -11.26 16.64
CA THR A 621 -13.62 -10.22 17.66
C THR A 621 -12.44 -10.50 18.59
N ILE A 622 -11.63 -9.49 18.90
CA ILE A 622 -10.54 -9.57 19.88
C ILE A 622 -10.70 -8.48 20.93
N PHE A 623 -10.69 -8.88 22.20
CA PHE A 623 -10.59 -7.98 23.35
C PHE A 623 -9.15 -7.94 23.86
N LEU A 624 -8.51 -6.78 23.78
CA LEU A 624 -7.21 -6.53 24.40
C LEU A 624 -7.44 -5.87 25.76
N LEU A 625 -7.45 -6.71 26.81
CA LEU A 625 -7.79 -6.30 28.18
C LEU A 625 -6.56 -6.11 29.06
N ARG A 626 -5.36 -6.19 28.48
CA ARG A 626 -4.07 -6.02 29.16
C ARG A 626 -3.16 -5.04 28.41
N PRO A 627 -2.32 -4.27 29.12
CA PRO A 627 -1.32 -3.44 28.49
C PRO A 627 -0.24 -4.32 27.83
N THR A 628 -0.36 -4.52 26.52
CA THR A 628 0.58 -5.33 25.74
C THR A 628 1.65 -4.41 25.14
N GLU A 629 2.79 -4.27 25.82
CA GLU A 629 3.91 -3.44 25.36
C GLU A 629 4.58 -4.05 24.13
N SER A 630 4.83 -5.36 24.18
CA SER A 630 5.54 -6.07 23.13
C SER A 630 4.72 -6.08 21.84
N ALA A 631 5.24 -5.42 20.79
CA ALA A 631 4.67 -5.46 19.44
C ALA A 631 4.55 -6.91 18.93
N THR A 632 5.48 -7.78 19.35
CA THR A 632 5.48 -9.21 19.07
C THR A 632 4.20 -9.89 19.58
N ILE A 633 3.93 -9.79 20.88
CA ILE A 633 2.75 -10.41 21.49
C ILE A 633 1.48 -9.81 20.91
N PHE A 634 1.47 -8.49 20.70
CA PHE A 634 0.33 -7.78 20.11
C PHE A 634 -0.01 -8.29 18.70
N LEU A 635 0.99 -8.44 17.80
CA LEU A 635 0.79 -8.99 16.46
C LEU A 635 0.39 -10.47 16.48
N GLN A 636 0.96 -11.27 17.37
CA GLN A 636 0.59 -12.68 17.51
C GLN A 636 -0.88 -12.85 17.91
N GLN A 637 -1.35 -12.03 18.85
CA GLN A 637 -2.74 -12.00 19.30
C GLN A 637 -3.67 -11.57 18.16
N LEU A 638 -3.34 -10.45 17.50
CA LEU A 638 -4.11 -9.92 16.38
C LEU A 638 -4.19 -10.94 15.22
N GLY A 639 -3.07 -11.57 14.89
CA GLY A 639 -2.94 -12.56 13.82
C GLY A 639 -3.85 -13.79 13.96
N ARG A 640 -4.38 -14.07 15.15
CA ARG A 640 -5.40 -15.11 15.35
C ARG A 640 -6.73 -14.73 14.72
N GLY A 641 -7.12 -13.46 14.83
CA GLY A 641 -8.35 -12.93 14.24
C GLY A 641 -8.22 -12.56 12.76
N LEU A 642 -6.99 -12.39 12.25
CA LEU A 642 -6.74 -11.92 10.88
C LEU A 642 -6.80 -13.03 9.82
N ARG A 643 -7.04 -14.29 10.19
CA ARG A 643 -7.20 -15.39 9.20
C ARG A 643 -8.48 -15.19 8.38
N LEU A 644 -8.50 -15.60 7.12
CA LEU A 644 -9.71 -15.54 6.29
C LEU A 644 -10.71 -16.63 6.72
N ASP A 645 -12.00 -16.32 6.66
CA ASP A 645 -13.13 -17.22 6.93
C ASP A 645 -14.36 -16.67 6.19
N ASP A 646 -15.15 -17.53 5.56
CA ASP A 646 -16.23 -17.12 4.64
C ASP A 646 -17.34 -16.33 5.36
N ASP A 647 -17.58 -16.63 6.63
CA ASP A 647 -18.58 -15.96 7.46
C ASP A 647 -18.04 -14.69 8.15
N LYS A 648 -16.76 -14.34 7.92
CA LYS A 648 -16.07 -13.23 8.60
C LYS A 648 -15.69 -12.09 7.66
N PRO A 649 -16.47 -10.98 7.65
CA PRO A 649 -16.16 -9.83 6.80
C PRO A 649 -14.99 -8.98 7.31
N CYS A 650 -14.73 -8.97 8.63
CA CYS A 650 -13.59 -8.31 9.25
C CYS A 650 -13.38 -8.76 10.68
N LEU A 651 -12.16 -8.55 11.18
CA LEU A 651 -11.82 -8.65 12.59
C LEU A 651 -12.13 -7.34 13.31
N THR A 652 -12.97 -7.37 14.35
CA THR A 652 -13.16 -6.23 15.26
C THR A 652 -12.21 -6.34 16.44
N VAL A 653 -11.39 -5.31 16.68
CA VAL A 653 -10.43 -5.26 17.79
C VAL A 653 -10.84 -4.15 18.74
N LEU A 654 -11.00 -4.50 20.01
CA LEU A 654 -11.34 -3.57 21.09
C LEU A 654 -10.14 -3.48 22.02
N ASP A 655 -9.39 -2.38 21.96
CA ASP A 655 -8.24 -2.11 22.82
C ASP A 655 -8.57 -1.06 23.87
N PHE A 656 -8.44 -1.43 25.14
CA PHE A 656 -8.74 -0.55 26.27
C PHE A 656 -7.45 0.11 26.76
N ILE A 657 -7.30 1.40 26.43
CA ILE A 657 -6.08 2.18 26.62
C ILE A 657 -6.28 3.18 27.76
N GLY A 658 -5.58 2.93 28.87
CA GLY A 658 -5.55 3.82 30.03
C GLY A 658 -4.34 4.74 30.09
N GLY A 659 -4.06 5.29 31.27
CA GLY A 659 -2.90 6.13 31.54
C GLY A 659 -1.61 5.30 31.57
N GLN A 660 -1.05 4.95 30.40
CA GLN A 660 0.16 4.13 30.34
C GLN A 660 1.39 4.83 30.95
N HIS A 661 2.30 4.03 31.50
CA HIS A 661 3.62 4.46 31.97
C HIS A 661 4.43 5.15 30.85
N ALA A 662 5.26 6.12 31.23
CA ALA A 662 5.99 6.97 30.27
C ALA A 662 6.92 6.19 29.32
N ASN A 663 7.42 5.03 29.76
CA ASN A 663 8.30 4.17 28.98
C ASN A 663 7.56 3.20 28.05
N PHE A 664 6.22 3.18 28.05
CA PHE A 664 5.45 2.32 27.16
C PHE A 664 5.62 2.77 25.71
N ARG A 665 6.00 1.85 24.81
CA ARG A 665 6.36 2.16 23.42
C ARG A 665 5.20 1.94 22.45
N PHE A 666 4.29 2.90 22.34
CA PHE A 666 3.17 2.83 21.38
C PHE A 666 3.64 2.81 19.92
N ASP A 667 4.74 3.51 19.64
CA ASP A 667 5.34 3.61 18.31
C ASP A 667 5.62 2.23 17.69
N LEU A 668 6.12 1.26 18.47
CA LEU A 668 6.40 -0.09 17.96
C LEU A 668 5.12 -0.81 17.50
N ARG A 669 4.02 -0.69 18.26
CA ARG A 669 2.72 -1.29 17.90
C ARG A 669 2.13 -0.66 16.65
N TRP A 670 2.14 0.66 16.57
CA TRP A 670 1.55 1.38 15.44
C TRP A 670 2.37 1.19 14.17
N ARG A 671 3.71 1.19 14.24
CA ARG A 671 4.57 0.82 13.11
C ARG A 671 4.25 -0.59 12.63
N ALA A 672 4.13 -1.54 13.55
CA ALA A 672 3.77 -2.92 13.23
C ALA A 672 2.40 -3.03 12.52
N LEU A 673 1.41 -2.21 12.90
CA LEU A 673 0.08 -2.19 12.27
C LEU A 673 0.05 -1.48 10.91
N THR A 674 0.72 -0.34 10.82
CA THR A 674 0.58 0.61 9.70
C THR A 674 1.72 0.55 8.71
N GLY A 675 2.84 -0.13 9.02
CA GLY A 675 4.02 -0.21 8.16
C GLY A 675 4.65 1.15 7.82
N VAL A 676 4.29 2.23 8.51
CA VAL A 676 4.85 3.57 8.25
C VAL A 676 6.01 3.86 9.20
N SER A 677 6.87 4.80 8.81
CA SER A 677 8.01 5.24 9.62
C SER A 677 7.56 5.90 10.93
N HIS A 678 8.48 6.03 11.90
CA HIS A 678 8.20 6.65 13.20
C HIS A 678 7.50 8.01 13.12
N ARG A 679 7.95 8.85 12.19
CA ARG A 679 7.39 10.19 12.00
C ARG A 679 5.99 10.14 11.37
N GLU A 680 5.82 9.27 10.39
CA GLU A 680 4.55 9.09 9.69
C GLU A 680 3.48 8.49 10.61
N VAL A 681 3.85 7.67 11.60
CA VAL A 681 2.89 7.15 12.60
C VAL A 681 2.23 8.31 13.35
N ARG A 682 3.02 9.32 13.75
CA ARG A 682 2.47 10.49 14.46
C ARG A 682 1.51 11.27 13.57
N ASP A 683 1.91 11.55 12.34
CA ASP A 683 1.08 12.31 11.40
C ASP A 683 -0.19 11.51 11.04
N ALA A 684 -0.09 10.19 10.91
CA ALA A 684 -1.22 9.29 10.70
C ALA A 684 -2.18 9.28 11.90
N VAL A 685 -1.69 9.18 13.15
CA VAL A 685 -2.54 9.27 14.35
C VAL A 685 -3.25 10.63 14.42
N ALA A 686 -2.54 11.72 14.12
CA ALA A 686 -3.13 13.07 14.14
C ALA A 686 -4.26 13.23 13.11
N GLN A 687 -4.14 12.59 11.94
CA GLN A 687 -5.07 12.66 10.81
C GLN A 687 -6.07 11.49 10.76
N ASP A 688 -6.20 10.69 11.83
CA ASP A 688 -7.12 9.54 11.91
C ASP A 688 -6.88 8.47 10.83
N PHE A 689 -5.60 8.19 10.59
CA PHE A 689 -5.10 7.11 9.72
C PHE A 689 -5.67 7.12 8.29
N PRO A 690 -5.39 8.16 7.48
CA PRO A 690 -6.00 8.33 6.16
C PRO A 690 -5.58 7.27 5.12
N THR A 691 -4.47 6.57 5.34
CA THR A 691 -3.80 5.72 4.33
C THR A 691 -3.77 4.22 4.69
N LEU A 692 -4.78 3.73 5.41
CA LEU A 692 -4.87 2.31 5.79
C LEU A 692 -5.21 1.37 4.62
N PRO A 693 -4.84 0.09 4.75
CA PRO A 693 -5.24 -0.95 3.80
C PRO A 693 -6.73 -1.04 3.58
N SER A 694 -7.11 -1.62 2.44
CA SER A 694 -8.51 -1.84 2.10
C SER A 694 -9.25 -2.58 3.20
N GLY A 695 -10.43 -2.10 3.54
CA GLY A 695 -11.31 -2.70 4.54
C GLY A 695 -10.86 -2.51 5.99
N CYS A 696 -9.69 -1.92 6.22
CA CYS A 696 -9.16 -1.66 7.56
C CYS A 696 -9.58 -0.27 8.06
N HIS A 697 -9.84 -0.18 9.36
CA HIS A 697 -10.24 1.05 10.01
C HIS A 697 -9.60 1.13 11.40
N ILE A 698 -9.11 2.30 11.79
CA ILE A 698 -8.62 2.55 13.14
C ILE A 698 -9.35 3.79 13.65
N GLU A 699 -10.10 3.62 14.74
CA GLU A 699 -10.78 4.70 15.45
C GLU A 699 -10.18 4.79 16.85
N LEU A 700 -9.65 5.96 17.20
CA LEU A 700 -9.23 6.26 18.57
C LEU A 700 -10.20 7.28 19.14
N ASP A 701 -10.68 7.04 20.35
CA ASP A 701 -11.42 8.10 21.03
C ASP A 701 -10.52 9.30 21.34
N ARG A 702 -11.16 10.45 21.62
CA ARG A 702 -10.47 11.72 21.79
C ARG A 702 -9.38 11.67 22.86
N VAL A 703 -9.66 11.04 24.01
CA VAL A 703 -8.72 10.99 25.15
C VAL A 703 -7.56 10.04 24.84
N THR A 704 -7.85 8.89 24.26
CA THR A 704 -6.87 7.90 23.80
C THR A 704 -5.93 8.50 22.76
N LYS A 705 -6.46 9.24 21.78
CA LYS A 705 -5.65 9.94 20.77
C LYS A 705 -4.65 10.92 21.40
N GLU A 706 -5.09 11.71 22.37
CA GLU A 706 -4.22 12.65 23.11
C GLU A 706 -3.14 11.93 23.96
N VAL A 707 -3.45 10.77 24.54
CA VAL A 707 -2.49 9.94 25.29
C VAL A 707 -1.43 9.35 24.34
N VAL A 708 -1.86 8.78 23.21
CA VAL A 708 -0.95 8.18 22.22
C VAL A 708 -0.03 9.24 21.61
N LEU A 709 -0.55 10.41 21.20
CA LEU A 709 0.26 11.47 20.60
C LEU A 709 1.36 11.97 21.56
N ARG A 710 1.02 12.23 22.83
CA ARG A 710 2.01 12.65 23.83
C ARG A 710 3.11 11.62 24.09
N ASN A 711 2.79 10.33 23.98
CA ASN A 711 3.78 9.26 24.11
C ASN A 711 4.71 9.21 22.88
N LEU A 712 4.14 9.29 21.67
CA LEU A 712 4.91 9.30 20.42
C LEU A 712 5.89 10.47 20.34
N GLU A 713 5.51 11.65 20.84
CA GLU A 713 6.39 12.83 20.90
C GLU A 713 7.63 12.62 21.78
N ARG A 714 7.54 11.76 22.80
CA ARG A 714 8.63 11.48 23.74
C ARG A 714 9.54 10.33 23.31
N ALA A 715 9.04 9.40 22.49
CA ALA A 715 9.70 8.13 22.22
C ALA A 715 10.79 8.15 21.13
N VAL A 716 10.86 9.18 20.27
CA VAL A 716 11.77 9.20 19.10
C VAL A 716 12.57 10.50 19.05
N PRO A 717 13.92 10.45 18.97
CA PRO A 717 14.78 11.63 18.88
C PRO A 717 14.70 12.29 17.48
N SER A 718 13.57 12.91 17.16
CA SER A 718 13.31 13.50 15.83
C SER A 718 13.92 14.88 15.58
N THR A 719 14.63 15.44 16.57
CA THR A 719 15.22 16.78 16.49
C THR A 719 16.75 16.71 16.42
N LYS A 720 17.36 17.75 15.86
CA LYS A 720 18.82 17.93 15.86
C LYS A 720 19.42 17.77 17.27
N ASN A 721 18.79 18.38 18.28
CA ASN A 721 19.31 18.34 19.65
C ASN A 721 19.20 16.95 20.27
N SER A 722 18.11 16.23 20.01
CA SER A 722 17.94 14.87 20.51
C SER A 722 18.91 13.89 19.84
N MET A 723 19.12 13.97 18.53
CA MET A 723 20.12 13.13 17.84
C MET A 723 21.55 13.38 18.35
N VAL A 724 21.89 14.65 18.62
CA VAL A 724 23.19 15.01 19.22
C VAL A 724 23.33 14.45 20.63
N ALA A 725 22.26 14.49 21.43
CA ALA A 725 22.27 13.94 22.79
C ALA A 725 22.43 12.41 22.79
N GLU A 726 21.72 11.70 21.90
CA GLU A 726 21.85 10.25 21.72
C GLU A 726 23.26 9.85 21.28
N LEU A 727 23.84 10.55 20.28
CA LEU A 727 25.20 10.26 19.85
C LEU A 727 26.23 10.51 20.97
N ARG A 728 26.02 11.54 21.80
CA ARG A 728 26.88 11.77 22.99
C ARG A 728 26.76 10.66 24.02
N GLN A 729 25.59 10.04 24.13
CA GLN A 729 25.35 8.94 25.06
C GLN A 729 25.94 7.62 24.56
N LEU A 730 25.84 7.34 23.26
CA LEU A 730 26.40 6.14 22.62
C LEU A 730 27.93 6.19 22.52
N GLY A 731 28.50 7.40 22.36
CA GLY A 731 29.94 7.61 22.22
C GLY A 731 30.40 7.64 20.77
N ASP A 732 31.68 7.36 20.53
CA ASP A 732 32.25 7.32 19.17
C ASP A 732 31.92 5.99 18.49
N VAL A 733 30.74 5.96 17.86
CA VAL A 733 30.23 4.82 17.08
C VAL A 733 30.26 5.14 15.58
N THR A 734 30.18 4.09 14.76
CA THR A 734 29.98 4.21 13.31
C THR A 734 28.56 4.62 12.96
N LEU A 735 28.33 5.06 11.71
CA LEU A 735 26.98 5.36 11.23
C LEU A 735 26.04 4.14 11.35
N ALA A 736 26.52 2.95 10.99
CA ALA A 736 25.71 1.72 11.04
C ALA A 736 25.27 1.39 12.47
N GLU A 737 26.20 1.47 13.44
CA GLU A 737 25.90 1.26 14.87
C GLU A 737 24.92 2.32 15.40
N PHE A 738 25.11 3.59 15.04
CA PHE A 738 24.21 4.67 15.45
C PHE A 738 22.77 4.46 14.96
N LEU A 739 22.58 4.10 13.69
CA LEU A 739 21.25 3.84 13.12
C LEU A 739 20.58 2.65 13.80
N ARG A 740 21.34 1.57 14.04
CA ARG A 740 20.87 0.36 14.72
C ARG A 740 20.41 0.63 16.14
N ASP A 741 21.21 1.36 16.93
CA ASP A 741 20.94 1.59 18.35
C ASP A 741 19.85 2.63 18.59
N THR A 742 19.70 3.61 17.68
CA THR A 742 18.66 4.64 17.79
C THR A 742 17.35 4.27 17.09
N GLY A 743 17.38 3.30 16.18
CA GLY A 743 16.25 2.96 15.31
C GLY A 743 15.88 4.04 14.30
N LEU A 744 16.79 4.99 14.03
CA LEU A 744 16.64 6.01 13.00
C LEU A 744 16.95 5.42 11.62
N GLU A 745 16.31 5.95 10.59
CA GLU A 745 16.64 5.64 9.21
C GLU A 745 17.82 6.51 8.74
N VAL A 746 18.60 6.03 7.77
CA VAL A 746 19.74 6.80 7.24
C VAL A 746 19.28 8.15 6.68
N GLU A 747 18.10 8.20 6.06
CA GLU A 747 17.48 9.40 5.55
C GLU A 747 17.32 10.46 6.64
N ASP A 748 17.00 10.10 7.89
CA ASP A 748 16.80 11.07 8.98
C ASP A 748 18.08 11.87 9.30
N VAL A 749 19.25 11.25 9.13
CA VAL A 749 20.57 11.90 9.31
C VAL A 749 20.89 12.88 8.19
N TYR A 750 20.47 12.59 6.95
CA TYR A 750 20.83 13.40 5.77
C TYR A 750 19.73 14.37 5.31
N ARG A 751 18.49 14.21 5.78
CA ARG A 751 17.33 15.01 5.34
C ARG A 751 17.38 16.49 5.73
N SER A 752 18.25 16.86 6.68
CA SER A 752 18.42 18.24 7.13
C SER A 752 19.81 18.77 6.78
N ALA A 753 19.85 19.75 5.87
CA ALA A 753 21.09 20.46 5.53
C ALA A 753 21.71 21.20 6.73
N ALA A 754 20.94 21.46 7.80
CA ALA A 754 21.43 22.07 9.04
C ALA A 754 22.14 21.08 9.97
N LEU A 755 21.96 19.77 9.74
CA LEU A 755 22.74 18.72 10.39
C LEU A 755 24.07 18.52 9.67
N GLY A 756 24.06 18.59 8.33
CA GLY A 756 25.26 18.46 7.50
C GLY A 756 25.72 17.02 7.29
N GLY A 757 24.79 16.06 7.34
CA GLY A 757 25.07 14.63 7.24
C GLY A 757 25.64 14.04 8.53
N TRP A 758 26.22 12.85 8.40
CA TRP A 758 26.83 12.12 9.51
C TRP A 758 28.04 12.84 10.09
N THR A 759 28.95 13.35 9.24
CA THR A 759 30.10 14.14 9.72
C THR A 759 29.64 15.39 10.47
N GLY A 760 28.59 16.06 9.98
CA GLY A 760 28.03 17.24 10.64
C GLY A 760 27.42 16.92 12.01
N LEU A 761 26.70 15.80 12.12
CA LEU A 761 26.18 15.29 13.39
C LEU A 761 27.31 14.97 14.39
N ARG A 762 28.37 14.28 13.94
CA ARG A 762 29.55 13.98 14.78
C ARG A 762 30.24 15.25 15.28
N ARG A 763 30.37 16.28 14.44
CA ARG A 763 30.93 17.59 14.85
C ARG A 763 30.08 18.28 15.90
N LEU A 764 28.75 18.27 15.75
CA LEU A 764 27.83 18.84 16.74
C LEU A 764 27.85 18.09 18.07
N ALA A 765 28.07 16.77 18.05
CA ALA A 765 28.24 15.94 19.23
C ALA A 765 29.60 16.14 19.91
N GLY A 766 30.60 16.67 19.19
CA GLY A 766 31.98 16.82 19.67
C GLY A 766 32.87 15.60 19.41
N MET A 767 32.40 14.65 18.58
CA MET A 767 33.11 13.41 18.23
C MET A 767 34.00 13.55 16.98
N GLU A 768 33.85 14.65 16.25
CA GLU A 768 34.68 14.99 15.09
C GLU A 768 35.25 16.40 15.29
N THR A 769 36.57 16.51 15.32
CA THR A 769 37.29 17.75 15.65
C THR A 769 38.03 18.34 14.44
N SER A 770 37.99 17.68 13.28
CA SER A 770 38.56 18.22 12.04
C SER A 770 37.90 19.54 11.64
N THR A 771 38.73 20.49 11.19
CA THR A 771 38.25 21.75 10.63
C THR A 771 37.66 21.48 9.24
N PRO A 772 36.40 21.86 8.95
CA PRO A 772 35.81 21.71 7.63
C PRO A 772 36.60 22.52 6.60
N GLY A 773 36.95 21.93 5.46
CA GLY A 773 37.52 22.67 4.33
C GLY A 773 36.44 23.40 3.52
N ALA A 774 36.83 23.89 2.34
CA ALA A 774 35.98 24.74 1.50
C ALA A 774 34.80 23.99 0.87
N ASP A 775 34.92 22.68 0.66
CA ASP A 775 33.95 21.85 -0.06
C ASP A 775 33.08 21.00 0.87
N ASP A 776 33.41 20.93 2.16
CA ASP A 776 32.72 20.11 3.16
C ASP A 776 31.19 20.19 3.09
N ARG A 777 30.64 21.41 2.99
CA ARG A 777 29.18 21.63 2.96
C ARG A 777 28.54 21.15 1.66
N GLU A 778 29.22 21.32 0.53
CA GLU A 778 28.73 20.88 -0.77
C GLU A 778 28.75 19.34 -0.86
N LEU A 779 29.85 18.73 -0.43
CA LEU A 779 30.01 17.28 -0.37
C LEU A 779 28.99 16.63 0.56
N GLY A 780 28.76 17.17 1.76
CA GLY A 780 27.74 16.63 2.67
C GLY A 780 26.33 16.62 2.06
N ARG A 781 25.97 17.65 1.29
CA ARG A 781 24.69 17.67 0.54
C ARG A 781 24.69 16.67 -0.62
N ALA A 782 25.82 16.49 -1.29
CA ALA A 782 25.93 15.56 -2.40
C ALA A 782 25.79 14.11 -1.94
N ILE A 783 26.50 13.74 -0.87
CA ILE A 783 26.40 12.44 -0.20
C ILE A 783 24.94 12.13 0.18
N GLY A 784 24.21 13.12 0.74
CA GLY A 784 22.79 12.96 1.05
C GLY A 784 21.88 12.70 -0.16
N ARG A 785 22.21 13.18 -1.36
CA ARG A 785 21.45 12.89 -2.59
C ARG A 785 21.76 11.51 -3.19
N MET A 786 22.83 10.87 -2.73
CA MET A 786 23.33 9.60 -3.26
C MET A 786 22.79 8.36 -2.52
N LEU A 787 21.94 8.55 -1.49
CA LEU A 787 21.34 7.46 -0.68
C LEU A 787 20.56 6.42 -1.48
N HIS A 788 20.19 6.71 -2.72
CA HIS A 788 19.46 5.82 -3.61
C HIS A 788 20.32 4.72 -4.24
N THR A 789 21.64 4.75 -4.07
CA THR A 789 22.58 3.83 -4.72
C THR A 789 22.46 2.42 -4.15
N ASP A 790 22.14 1.44 -5.00
CA ASP A 790 21.84 0.06 -4.64
C ASP A 790 22.57 -0.98 -5.54
N ASP A 791 23.71 -0.61 -6.14
CA ASP A 791 24.55 -1.53 -6.91
C ASP A 791 25.99 -1.63 -6.39
N LEU A 792 26.53 -2.86 -6.45
CA LEU A 792 27.84 -3.18 -5.89
C LEU A 792 29.00 -2.44 -6.59
N ASP A 793 28.89 -2.19 -7.89
CA ASP A 793 29.98 -1.62 -8.68
C ASP A 793 30.24 -0.16 -8.26
N ARG A 794 29.17 0.66 -8.12
CA ARG A 794 29.29 2.03 -7.61
C ARG A 794 29.75 2.06 -6.15
N LEU A 795 29.20 1.22 -5.27
CA LEU A 795 29.57 1.22 -3.86
C LEU A 795 31.03 0.79 -3.64
N ALA A 796 31.52 -0.17 -4.43
CA ALA A 796 32.93 -0.57 -4.42
C ALA A 796 33.83 0.59 -4.89
N LEU A 797 33.44 1.31 -5.96
CA LEU A 797 34.17 2.50 -6.40
C LEU A 797 34.22 3.57 -5.30
N TRP A 798 33.13 3.82 -4.59
CA TRP A 798 33.11 4.81 -3.50
C TRP A 798 34.09 4.44 -2.38
N GLN A 799 34.12 3.16 -1.98
CA GLN A 799 35.06 2.68 -0.97
C GLN A 799 36.51 2.83 -1.43
N GLN A 800 36.80 2.47 -2.68
CA GLN A 800 38.14 2.58 -3.28
C GLN A 800 38.61 4.04 -3.38
N VAL A 801 37.75 4.93 -3.89
CA VAL A 801 38.01 6.37 -4.00
C VAL A 801 38.20 6.99 -2.62
N ALA A 802 37.30 6.70 -1.67
CA ALA A 802 37.39 7.23 -0.31
C ALA A 802 38.56 6.69 0.52
N ALA A 803 39.19 5.59 0.08
CA ALA A 803 40.42 5.06 0.67
C ALA A 803 41.70 5.70 0.06
N GLY A 804 41.58 6.51 -0.99
CA GLY A 804 42.72 7.05 -1.73
C GLY A 804 43.43 6.00 -2.59
N GLY A 805 42.73 4.91 -2.97
CA GLY A 805 43.27 3.87 -3.83
C GLY A 805 43.39 4.29 -5.30
N PRO A 806 43.99 3.46 -6.16
CA PRO A 806 44.05 3.72 -7.60
C PRO A 806 42.64 3.79 -8.17
N VAL A 807 42.28 4.88 -8.86
CA VAL A 807 40.92 5.09 -9.35
C VAL A 807 40.79 4.57 -10.79
N PRO A 808 39.86 3.65 -11.09
CA PRO A 808 39.66 3.16 -12.44
C PRO A 808 39.10 4.28 -13.33
N ASP A 809 39.69 4.45 -14.51
CA ASP A 809 39.15 5.37 -15.53
C ASP A 809 37.90 4.76 -16.20
N GLY A 810 36.95 5.60 -16.61
CA GLY A 810 35.75 5.20 -17.33
C GLY A 810 34.45 5.78 -16.77
N ARG A 811 33.33 5.34 -17.35
CA ARG A 811 32.00 5.92 -17.13
C ARG A 811 31.51 5.82 -15.68
N LEU A 812 31.98 4.82 -14.93
CA LEU A 812 31.63 4.66 -13.51
C LEU A 812 32.19 5.81 -12.66
N LEU A 813 33.39 6.29 -12.99
CA LEU A 813 33.97 7.47 -12.34
C LEU A 813 33.27 8.75 -12.77
N ASP A 814 32.86 8.85 -14.03
CA ASP A 814 32.10 10.00 -14.54
C ASP A 814 30.75 10.13 -13.81
N MET A 815 30.09 9.00 -13.52
CA MET A 815 28.87 8.96 -12.68
C MET A 815 29.14 9.53 -11.29
N LEU A 816 30.19 9.06 -10.59
CA LEU A 816 30.55 9.55 -9.26
C LEU A 816 30.88 11.05 -9.27
N HIS A 817 31.60 11.52 -10.29
CA HIS A 817 31.93 12.93 -10.46
C HIS A 817 30.66 13.81 -10.52
N PHE A 818 29.69 13.45 -11.35
CA PHE A 818 28.44 14.23 -11.44
C PHE A 818 27.56 14.09 -10.20
N SER A 819 27.62 12.97 -9.48
CA SER A 819 26.88 12.79 -8.22
C SER A 819 27.44 13.68 -7.10
N LEU A 820 28.77 13.81 -7.00
CA LEU A 820 29.43 14.65 -5.99
C LEU A 820 29.38 16.15 -6.32
N TRP A 821 29.66 16.52 -7.57
CA TRP A 821 29.91 17.91 -7.95
C TRP A 821 28.78 18.54 -8.78
N GLY A 822 27.80 17.74 -9.16
CA GLY A 822 26.63 18.19 -9.92
C GLY A 822 26.81 18.15 -11.43
N PRO A 823 25.70 18.23 -12.19
CA PRO A 823 25.65 17.86 -13.60
C PRO A 823 26.27 18.87 -14.58
N ASN A 824 26.68 20.04 -14.08
CA ASN A 824 27.25 21.12 -14.90
C ASN A 824 28.79 21.21 -14.79
N VAL A 825 29.41 20.40 -13.93
CA VAL A 825 30.87 20.42 -13.74
C VAL A 825 31.54 19.57 -14.83
N PRO A 826 32.42 20.14 -15.68
CA PRO A 826 33.02 19.42 -16.79
C PRO A 826 33.85 18.20 -16.35
N LEU A 827 33.81 17.12 -17.14
CA LEU A 827 34.64 15.93 -16.93
C LEU A 827 36.15 16.22 -17.03
N SER A 828 36.56 17.31 -17.71
CA SER A 828 37.95 17.74 -17.76
C SER A 828 38.52 18.15 -16.40
N GLN A 829 37.66 18.43 -15.40
CA GLN A 829 38.06 18.77 -14.03
C GLN A 829 38.03 17.56 -13.08
N ARG A 830 37.81 16.35 -13.57
CA ARG A 830 37.59 15.15 -12.75
C ARG A 830 38.73 14.89 -11.76
N ASP A 831 39.97 14.96 -12.22
CA ASP A 831 41.15 14.70 -11.37
C ASP A 831 41.36 15.80 -10.31
N GLU A 832 41.12 17.07 -10.67
CA GLU A 832 41.14 18.20 -9.74
C GLU A 832 40.08 18.02 -8.64
N ARG A 833 38.86 17.64 -9.03
CA ARG A 833 37.74 17.44 -8.13
C ARG A 833 37.94 16.25 -7.20
N LEU A 834 38.55 15.18 -7.70
CA LEU A 834 38.95 14.04 -6.89
C LEU A 834 39.97 14.44 -5.80
N ALA A 835 40.96 15.26 -6.14
CA ALA A 835 41.91 15.78 -5.16
C ALA A 835 41.24 16.65 -4.08
N ARG A 836 40.20 17.43 -4.45
CA ARG A 836 39.39 18.21 -3.50
C ARG A 836 38.57 17.35 -2.55
N LEU A 837 38.05 16.21 -3.00
CA LEU A 837 37.40 15.22 -2.12
C LEU A 837 38.40 14.68 -1.09
N TRP A 838 39.61 14.31 -1.50
CA TRP A 838 40.64 13.78 -0.60
C TRP A 838 41.18 14.81 0.39
N ALA A 839 41.06 16.11 0.08
CA ALA A 839 41.34 17.19 1.02
C ALA A 839 40.33 17.27 2.19
N GLU A 840 39.21 16.53 2.12
CA GLU A 840 38.16 16.45 3.14
C GLU A 840 38.09 15.03 3.75
N PRO A 841 39.05 14.62 4.59
CA PRO A 841 39.17 13.24 5.08
C PRO A 841 37.95 12.77 5.87
N ALA A 842 37.30 13.67 6.62
CA ALA A 842 36.09 13.34 7.38
C ALA A 842 34.91 12.98 6.46
N ARG A 843 34.83 13.57 5.25
CA ARG A 843 33.84 13.22 4.22
C ARG A 843 34.18 11.92 3.51
N CYS A 844 35.47 11.60 3.35
CA CYS A 844 35.89 10.29 2.87
C CYS A 844 35.50 9.17 3.85
N VAL A 845 35.65 9.39 5.16
CA VAL A 845 35.19 8.43 6.19
C VAL A 845 33.68 8.27 6.14
N GLU A 846 32.92 9.37 6.06
CA GLU A 846 31.47 9.34 5.91
C GLU A 846 31.03 8.58 4.65
N LEU A 847 31.64 8.85 3.50
CA LEU A 847 31.30 8.17 2.24
C LEU A 847 31.54 6.66 2.32
N ARG A 848 32.58 6.22 3.03
CA ARG A 848 32.88 4.80 3.25
C ARG A 848 31.85 4.13 4.17
N GLN A 849 31.54 4.75 5.30
CA GLN A 849 30.52 4.24 6.23
C GLN A 849 29.13 4.24 5.58
N LEU A 850 28.81 5.25 4.77
CA LEU A 850 27.58 5.26 4.00
C LEU A 850 27.55 4.15 2.96
N ALA A 851 28.65 3.90 2.24
CA ALA A 851 28.71 2.82 1.27
C ALA A 851 28.50 1.43 1.91
N GLU A 852 28.95 1.24 3.15
CA GLU A 852 28.68 0.05 3.96
C GLU A 852 27.19 -0.07 4.32
N VAL A 853 26.60 1.00 4.87
CA VAL A 853 25.16 1.04 5.20
C VAL A 853 24.29 0.81 3.95
N LEU A 854 24.62 1.41 2.80
CA LEU A 854 23.86 1.22 1.57
C LEU A 854 24.04 -0.17 0.98
N ARG A 855 25.22 -0.78 1.14
CA ARG A 855 25.45 -2.18 0.73
C ARG A 855 24.52 -3.12 1.49
N GLU A 856 24.42 -2.97 2.80
CA GLU A 856 23.52 -3.78 3.64
C GLU A 856 22.03 -3.63 3.26
N ARG A 857 21.64 -2.50 2.64
CA ARG A 857 20.25 -2.25 2.18
C ARG A 857 19.92 -2.85 0.80
N ILE A 858 20.88 -3.47 0.11
CA ILE A 858 20.62 -4.10 -1.19
C ILE A 858 19.81 -5.37 -0.95
N HIS A 859 18.54 -5.31 -1.33
CA HIS A 859 17.55 -6.39 -1.19
C HIS A 859 17.28 -7.10 -2.53
N ARG A 860 17.99 -6.75 -3.61
CA ARG A 860 17.73 -7.33 -4.94
C ARG A 860 19.00 -7.63 -5.67
N VAL A 861 19.00 -8.79 -6.35
CA VAL A 861 20.05 -9.15 -7.29
C VAL A 861 19.91 -8.26 -8.53
N THR A 862 20.97 -7.53 -8.83
CA THR A 862 21.06 -6.69 -10.03
C THR A 862 22.04 -7.33 -11.00
N GLU A 863 21.71 -7.35 -12.29
CA GLU A 863 22.53 -7.99 -13.33
C GLU A 863 23.13 -6.93 -14.25
N PRO A 864 24.41 -7.05 -14.66
CA PRO A 864 24.98 -6.16 -15.67
C PRO A 864 24.16 -6.17 -16.96
N VAL A 865 23.89 -5.00 -17.54
CA VAL A 865 23.09 -4.88 -18.77
C VAL A 865 23.74 -5.55 -19.99
N GLY A 866 25.06 -5.78 -19.96
CA GLY A 866 25.80 -6.46 -21.03
C GLY A 866 25.98 -5.61 -22.31
N LEU A 867 25.92 -4.28 -22.21
CA LEU A 867 26.05 -3.36 -23.35
C LEU A 867 27.38 -2.59 -23.31
N GLY A 868 28.44 -3.22 -23.84
CA GLY A 868 29.73 -2.55 -24.06
C GLY A 868 30.30 -1.90 -22.79
N GLN A 869 30.52 -0.58 -22.85
CA GLN A 869 31.09 0.22 -21.75
C GLN A 869 30.05 0.78 -20.77
N VAL A 870 28.75 0.49 -20.93
CA VAL A 870 27.69 1.04 -20.08
C VAL A 870 27.70 0.32 -18.71
N PRO A 871 28.07 1.00 -17.61
CA PRO A 871 28.21 0.36 -16.29
C PRO A 871 26.87 0.35 -15.53
N LEU A 872 25.78 0.03 -16.22
CA LEU A 872 24.46 -0.07 -15.60
C LEU A 872 24.12 -1.52 -15.29
N ARG A 873 23.47 -1.71 -14.15
CA ARG A 873 22.87 -2.97 -13.75
C ARG A 873 21.37 -2.85 -13.81
N VAL A 874 20.73 -3.82 -14.45
CA VAL A 874 19.28 -3.93 -14.55
C VAL A 874 18.71 -4.05 -13.13
N HIS A 875 17.63 -3.33 -12.89
CA HIS A 875 16.92 -3.12 -11.63
C HIS A 875 17.59 -2.20 -10.62
N ALA A 876 18.84 -1.79 -10.78
CA ALA A 876 19.44 -0.78 -9.89
C ALA A 876 18.83 0.62 -10.11
N ARG A 877 18.99 1.49 -9.11
CA ARG A 877 18.46 2.86 -9.05
C ARG A 877 19.51 3.88 -9.44
N TYR A 878 19.15 4.78 -10.35
CA TYR A 878 20.03 5.83 -10.86
C TYR A 878 19.31 7.16 -10.86
N SER A 879 20.00 8.21 -10.42
CA SER A 879 19.59 9.56 -10.78
C SER A 879 19.66 9.72 -12.30
N ARG A 880 18.91 10.70 -12.81
CA ARG A 880 18.94 11.05 -14.23
C ARG A 880 20.36 11.40 -14.72
N ASN A 881 21.17 12.01 -13.86
CA ASN A 881 22.52 12.43 -14.21
C ASN A 881 23.46 11.24 -14.36
N GLU A 882 23.36 10.27 -13.44
CA GLU A 882 24.15 9.03 -13.50
C GLU A 882 23.77 8.19 -14.71
N ALA A 883 22.47 8.05 -15.00
CA ALA A 883 22.00 7.35 -16.19
C ALA A 883 22.60 7.96 -17.48
N CYS A 884 22.55 9.29 -17.62
CA CYS A 884 23.16 9.97 -18.77
C CYS A 884 24.69 9.79 -18.83
N ALA A 885 25.37 9.87 -17.68
CA ALA A 885 26.83 9.68 -17.61
C ALA A 885 27.25 8.26 -17.98
N ALA A 886 26.44 7.26 -17.59
CA ALA A 886 26.65 5.85 -17.97
C ALA A 886 26.59 5.61 -19.48
N PHE A 887 25.88 6.46 -20.23
CA PHE A 887 25.87 6.51 -21.70
C PHE A 887 26.81 7.58 -22.27
N GLY A 888 27.84 8.01 -21.52
CA GLY A 888 28.91 8.87 -22.02
C GLY A 888 28.50 10.33 -22.27
N MET A 889 27.40 10.81 -21.70
CA MET A 889 26.97 12.19 -21.88
C MET A 889 27.87 13.16 -21.08
N PRO A 890 28.56 14.13 -21.72
CA PRO A 890 29.53 14.99 -21.03
C PRO A 890 28.89 16.13 -20.21
N ASN A 891 27.61 16.43 -20.42
CA ASN A 891 26.87 17.45 -19.68
C ASN A 891 25.39 17.02 -19.46
N PRO A 892 25.13 16.18 -18.44
CA PRO A 892 23.77 15.74 -18.10
C PRO A 892 22.81 16.89 -17.76
N GLY A 893 23.31 18.04 -17.32
CA GLY A 893 22.50 19.19 -16.89
C GLY A 893 21.68 19.83 -18.01
N SER A 894 22.04 19.58 -19.26
CA SER A 894 21.34 20.08 -20.45
C SER A 894 19.99 19.39 -20.73
N LEU A 895 19.66 18.30 -20.02
CA LEU A 895 18.46 17.52 -20.26
C LEU A 895 17.19 18.18 -19.66
N ARG A 896 16.28 18.60 -20.54
CA ARG A 896 14.99 19.23 -20.18
C ARG A 896 13.76 18.33 -20.36
N GLU A 897 13.88 17.29 -21.17
CA GLU A 897 12.77 16.42 -21.59
C GLU A 897 12.85 15.03 -20.94
N GLY A 898 11.72 14.31 -20.90
CA GLY A 898 11.63 12.95 -20.35
C GLY A 898 12.19 11.85 -21.26
N VAL A 899 12.63 12.19 -22.47
CA VAL A 899 13.30 11.26 -23.39
C VAL A 899 14.55 11.91 -23.95
N LYS A 900 15.62 11.12 -24.15
CA LYS A 900 16.87 11.60 -24.72
C LYS A 900 17.44 10.61 -25.73
N TRP A 901 17.63 11.07 -26.96
CA TRP A 901 18.46 10.40 -27.96
C TRP A 901 19.94 10.73 -27.76
N LEU A 902 20.80 9.71 -27.72
CA LEU A 902 22.25 9.80 -27.64
C LEU A 902 22.89 9.20 -28.91
N PRO A 903 23.24 10.04 -29.92
CA PRO A 903 23.71 9.56 -31.21
C PRO A 903 24.98 8.69 -31.15
N ASN A 904 25.91 9.02 -30.25
CA ASN A 904 27.20 8.31 -30.14
C ASN A 904 27.03 6.87 -29.65
N GLU A 905 26.04 6.64 -28.78
CA GLU A 905 25.72 5.32 -28.23
C GLU A 905 24.59 4.62 -29.00
N GLN A 906 23.98 5.31 -29.97
CA GLN A 906 22.76 4.90 -30.64
C GLN A 906 21.65 4.46 -29.65
N ALA A 907 21.49 5.20 -28.56
CA ALA A 907 20.58 4.83 -27.47
C ALA A 907 19.52 5.92 -27.22
N ASP A 908 18.26 5.49 -27.08
CA ASP A 908 17.16 6.32 -26.57
C ASP A 908 16.93 6.01 -25.08
N LEU A 909 17.03 7.02 -24.22
CA LEU A 909 16.81 6.90 -22.77
C LEU A 909 15.44 7.48 -22.40
N PHE A 910 14.55 6.65 -21.83
CA PHE A 910 13.20 7.02 -21.45
C PHE A 910 13.12 7.16 -19.92
N PHE A 911 12.83 8.36 -19.42
CA PHE A 911 12.63 8.65 -18.01
C PHE A 911 11.14 8.84 -17.71
N VAL A 912 10.51 7.79 -17.19
CA VAL A 912 9.08 7.72 -16.91
C VAL A 912 8.81 7.95 -15.43
N THR A 913 7.92 8.89 -15.12
CA THR A 913 7.36 9.08 -13.77
C THR A 913 5.90 8.64 -13.82
N LEU A 914 5.54 7.64 -13.02
CA LEU A 914 4.21 7.04 -13.06
C LEU A 914 3.14 8.00 -12.50
N VAL A 915 3.42 8.69 -11.39
CA VAL A 915 2.53 9.69 -10.78
C VAL A 915 2.90 11.10 -11.24
N LYS A 916 2.07 11.69 -12.12
CA LYS A 916 2.38 12.98 -12.78
C LYS A 916 1.90 14.24 -12.02
N SER A 917 0.91 14.15 -11.13
CA SER A 917 0.36 15.28 -10.35
C SER A 917 0.12 14.96 -8.87
N GLU A 918 0.43 15.91 -7.99
CA GLU A 918 0.41 15.74 -6.52
C GLU A 918 -0.88 16.22 -5.83
N HIS A 919 -1.64 17.12 -6.44
CA HIS A 919 -2.72 17.82 -5.72
C HIS A 919 -4.14 17.37 -6.05
N HIS A 920 -4.38 16.70 -7.18
CA HIS A 920 -5.69 16.20 -7.56
C HIS A 920 -5.56 14.95 -8.46
N TYR A 921 -6.46 13.99 -8.27
CA TYR A 921 -6.66 12.87 -9.20
C TYR A 921 -7.01 13.46 -10.57
N SER A 922 -6.12 13.30 -11.56
CA SER A 922 -6.37 13.68 -12.96
C SER A 922 -6.60 12.40 -13.78
N PRO A 923 -7.87 12.03 -14.06
CA PRO A 923 -8.19 10.80 -14.78
C PRO A 923 -7.56 10.75 -16.18
N THR A 924 -7.33 11.91 -16.80
CA THR A 924 -6.83 12.03 -18.17
C THR A 924 -5.34 11.72 -18.34
N THR A 925 -4.54 11.83 -17.27
CA THR A 925 -3.08 11.67 -17.32
C THR A 925 -2.58 10.38 -16.67
N MET A 926 -3.45 9.66 -15.95
CA MET A 926 -3.09 8.52 -15.12
C MET A 926 -2.81 7.24 -15.92
N TYR A 927 -3.40 7.09 -17.12
CA TYR A 927 -3.33 5.85 -17.92
C TYR A 927 -2.32 5.89 -19.08
N ALA A 928 -1.49 6.93 -19.18
CA ALA A 928 -0.59 7.10 -20.32
C ALA A 928 0.58 6.11 -20.31
N ASP A 929 1.24 5.96 -19.15
CA ASP A 929 2.42 5.10 -18.97
C ASP A 929 2.13 4.05 -17.90
N ARG A 930 2.17 2.75 -18.26
CA ARG A 930 1.79 1.65 -17.34
C ARG A 930 2.42 0.32 -17.72
N ALA A 931 2.60 -0.56 -16.73
CA ALA A 931 2.92 -1.97 -17.00
C ALA A 931 1.63 -2.76 -17.29
N ILE A 932 1.62 -3.51 -18.40
CA ILE A 932 0.53 -4.43 -18.76
C ILE A 932 0.82 -5.82 -18.17
N THR A 933 2.05 -6.28 -18.29
CA THR A 933 2.58 -7.48 -17.66
C THR A 933 3.95 -7.17 -17.06
N GLU A 934 4.61 -8.16 -16.46
CA GLU A 934 5.99 -8.01 -15.98
C GLU A 934 6.97 -7.66 -17.12
N THR A 935 6.66 -8.01 -18.37
CA THR A 935 7.51 -7.73 -19.54
C THR A 935 6.92 -6.72 -20.51
N LEU A 936 5.60 -6.44 -20.48
CA LEU A 936 4.98 -5.51 -21.42
C LEU A 936 4.70 -4.15 -20.77
N PHE A 937 5.23 -3.09 -21.35
CA PHE A 937 5.12 -1.72 -20.86
C PHE A 937 4.50 -0.80 -21.92
N GLN A 938 3.41 -0.12 -21.58
CA GLN A 938 2.78 0.90 -22.40
C GLN A 938 3.39 2.26 -22.09
N TRP A 939 3.79 3.00 -23.13
CA TRP A 939 4.36 4.33 -23.02
C TRP A 939 3.74 5.30 -24.03
N GLU A 940 3.44 6.53 -23.61
CA GLU A 940 2.93 7.59 -24.49
C GLU A 940 4.02 8.61 -24.85
N SER A 941 4.16 8.90 -26.15
CA SER A 941 5.13 9.88 -26.65
C SER A 941 4.74 11.32 -26.31
N GLN A 942 5.65 12.26 -26.58
CA GLN A 942 5.33 13.69 -26.55
C GLN A 942 4.16 13.99 -27.50
N SER A 943 3.33 14.97 -27.15
CA SER A 943 2.05 15.29 -27.82
C SER A 943 2.17 15.64 -29.31
N THR A 944 3.37 16.00 -29.77
CA THR A 944 3.66 16.35 -31.17
C THR A 944 4.34 15.24 -31.97
N THR A 945 4.84 14.19 -31.31
CA THR A 945 5.56 13.08 -31.97
C THR A 945 4.58 12.25 -32.78
N ALA A 946 4.76 12.25 -34.10
CA ALA A 946 3.96 11.48 -35.07
C ALA A 946 4.64 10.15 -35.45
N SER A 947 3.88 9.14 -35.83
CA SER A 947 4.44 7.87 -36.33
C SER A 947 5.29 8.05 -37.57
N ALA A 948 4.93 9.02 -38.42
CA ALA A 948 5.70 9.41 -39.61
C ALA A 948 6.92 10.33 -39.32
N SER A 949 7.07 10.83 -38.09
CA SER A 949 8.20 11.69 -37.73
C SER A 949 9.52 10.92 -37.67
N ALA A 950 10.66 11.59 -37.81
CA ALA A 950 11.98 10.96 -37.70
C ALA A 950 12.18 10.24 -36.34
N THR A 951 11.65 10.82 -35.27
CA THR A 951 11.66 10.21 -33.93
C THR A 951 10.74 8.98 -33.85
N GLY A 952 9.50 9.07 -34.35
CA GLY A 952 8.57 7.93 -34.39
C GLY A 952 9.09 6.76 -35.22
N GLN A 953 9.69 7.05 -36.38
CA GLN A 953 10.31 6.05 -37.24
C GLN A 953 11.53 5.38 -36.59
N ARG A 954 12.30 6.13 -35.78
CA ARG A 954 13.40 5.56 -34.99
C ARG A 954 12.88 4.58 -33.94
N TYR A 955 11.82 4.90 -33.22
CA TYR A 955 11.22 3.99 -32.25
C TYR A 955 10.70 2.70 -32.90
N ILE A 956 9.93 2.83 -33.99
CA ILE A 956 9.34 1.69 -34.69
C ILE A 956 10.41 0.76 -35.28
N ASN A 957 11.49 1.33 -35.83
CA ASN A 957 12.52 0.56 -36.55
C ASN A 957 13.85 0.45 -35.79
N HIS A 958 13.86 0.65 -34.47
CA HIS A 958 15.09 0.77 -33.67
C HIS A 958 16.06 -0.42 -33.86
N GLU A 959 15.55 -1.67 -33.88
CA GLU A 959 16.38 -2.87 -34.11
C GLU A 959 17.03 -2.87 -35.49
N LYS A 960 16.28 -2.53 -36.54
CA LYS A 960 16.80 -2.44 -37.92
C LYS A 960 17.85 -1.34 -38.06
N LEU A 961 17.73 -0.29 -37.27
CA LEU A 961 18.66 0.84 -37.24
C LEU A 961 19.87 0.59 -36.33
N GLY A 962 19.90 -0.53 -35.60
CA GLY A 962 20.98 -0.86 -34.65
C GLY A 962 20.95 -0.04 -33.36
N SER A 963 19.86 0.68 -33.09
CA SER A 963 19.69 1.50 -31.90
C SER A 963 18.97 0.77 -30.78
N THR A 964 19.29 1.09 -29.52
CA THR A 964 18.64 0.50 -28.33
C THR A 964 17.73 1.51 -27.63
N VAL A 965 16.70 1.01 -26.96
CA VAL A 965 15.75 1.84 -26.19
C VAL A 965 15.74 1.36 -24.74
N HIS A 966 15.88 2.30 -23.80
CA HIS A 966 16.15 2.01 -22.39
C HIS A 966 15.12 2.66 -21.47
N LEU A 967 14.54 1.88 -20.57
CA LEU A 967 13.49 2.37 -19.67
C LEU A 967 14.03 2.62 -18.26
N PHE A 968 13.82 3.84 -17.77
CA PHE A 968 14.06 4.28 -16.40
C PHE A 968 12.73 4.71 -15.79
N VAL A 969 12.27 4.01 -14.74
CA VAL A 969 10.94 4.24 -14.13
C VAL A 969 11.10 4.70 -12.69
N ARG A 970 10.27 5.66 -12.29
CA ARG A 970 10.07 6.00 -10.87
C ARG A 970 8.60 6.25 -10.59
N GLU A 971 8.22 6.12 -9.34
CA GLU A 971 6.84 6.34 -8.91
C GLU A 971 6.49 7.83 -8.88
N THR A 972 7.27 8.65 -8.17
CA THR A 972 6.94 10.05 -7.91
C THR A 972 8.09 11.00 -8.22
N LYS A 973 7.74 12.27 -8.42
CA LYS A 973 8.68 13.40 -8.59
C LYS A 973 8.74 14.31 -7.35
N VAL A 974 8.01 14.00 -6.27
CA VAL A 974 8.03 14.74 -5.01
C VAL A 974 9.43 14.66 -4.43
N ALA A 975 10.05 15.80 -4.14
CA ALA A 975 11.35 15.81 -3.47
C ALA A 975 11.20 15.55 -1.97
N ASP A 976 12.01 14.66 -1.40
CA ASP A 976 12.11 14.52 0.06
C ASP A 976 13.07 15.59 0.61
N ARG A 977 12.55 16.80 0.78
CA ARG A 977 13.28 17.95 1.34
C ARG A 977 14.67 18.12 0.69
N ASP A 978 15.74 18.00 1.48
CA ASP A 978 17.12 18.18 1.05
C ASP A 978 17.73 16.94 0.36
N LEU A 979 17.07 15.77 0.42
CA LEU A 979 17.51 14.54 -0.27
C LEU A 979 17.22 14.60 -1.78
N GLY A 980 16.34 15.49 -2.21
CA GLY A 980 15.99 15.69 -3.61
C GLY A 980 14.93 14.72 -4.12
N VAL A 981 14.82 14.64 -5.44
CA VAL A 981 13.79 13.84 -6.11
C VAL A 981 14.21 12.38 -6.17
N PRO A 982 13.30 11.41 -5.94
CA PRO A 982 13.58 9.99 -6.05
C PRO A 982 14.26 9.60 -7.38
N ALA A 983 15.21 8.67 -7.26
CA ALA A 983 15.93 8.08 -8.38
C ALA A 983 15.04 7.16 -9.22
N TYR A 984 15.48 6.86 -10.43
CA TYR A 984 14.80 5.95 -11.34
C TYR A 984 15.36 4.54 -11.22
N LEU A 985 14.49 3.55 -11.15
CA LEU A 985 14.83 2.16 -11.38
C LEU A 985 15.10 1.94 -12.87
N TYR A 986 16.23 1.34 -13.20
CA TYR A 986 16.54 0.96 -14.58
C TYR A 986 15.91 -0.39 -14.91
N ALA A 987 14.84 -0.40 -15.71
CA ALA A 987 14.08 -1.59 -16.08
C ALA A 987 14.76 -2.42 -17.17
N GLY A 988 15.79 -1.88 -17.81
CA GLY A 988 16.53 -2.56 -18.88
C GLY A 988 16.18 -2.07 -20.29
N PRO A 989 16.74 -2.73 -21.31
CA PRO A 989 16.41 -2.47 -22.71
C PRO A 989 15.03 -3.03 -23.08
N MET A 990 14.39 -2.39 -24.07
CA MET A 990 13.07 -2.77 -24.56
C MET A 990 12.97 -2.79 -26.09
N THR A 991 12.08 -3.63 -26.59
CA THR A 991 11.80 -3.85 -28.01
C THR A 991 10.37 -3.44 -28.36
N TYR A 992 10.22 -2.71 -29.47
CA TYR A 992 8.94 -2.25 -30.00
C TYR A 992 8.04 -3.44 -30.40
N GLN A 993 6.76 -3.40 -30.02
CA GLN A 993 5.75 -4.37 -30.43
C GLN A 993 4.72 -3.76 -31.39
N GLU A 994 3.93 -2.81 -30.89
CA GLU A 994 2.87 -2.14 -31.64
C GLU A 994 2.63 -0.72 -31.11
N HIS A 995 1.85 0.08 -31.83
CA HIS A 995 1.39 1.36 -31.33
C HIS A 995 -0.03 1.70 -31.78
N THR A 996 -0.68 2.58 -31.03
CA THR A 996 -1.95 3.21 -31.39
C THR A 996 -1.83 4.72 -31.27
N GLY A 997 -2.62 5.46 -32.04
CA GLY A 997 -2.53 6.92 -32.08
C GLY A 997 -1.33 7.43 -32.88
N ASP A 998 -1.42 8.70 -33.27
CA ASP A 998 -0.38 9.38 -34.08
C ASP A 998 0.18 10.58 -33.32
N ARG A 999 -0.64 11.42 -32.67
CA ARG A 999 -0.17 12.60 -31.92
C ARG A 999 -0.91 12.73 -30.58
N PRO A 1000 -0.40 12.13 -29.48
CA PRO A 1000 0.83 11.32 -29.37
C PRO A 1000 0.67 9.87 -29.87
N MET A 1001 1.80 9.18 -30.04
CA MET A 1001 1.87 7.72 -30.20
C MET A 1001 1.82 7.04 -28.84
N ARG A 1002 0.97 6.02 -28.69
CA ARG A 1002 0.96 5.09 -27.55
C ARG A 1002 1.60 3.78 -27.99
N ILE A 1003 2.81 3.52 -27.51
CA ILE A 1003 3.64 2.40 -27.95
C ILE A 1003 3.63 1.32 -26.87
N LEU A 1004 3.46 0.08 -27.28
CA LEU A 1004 3.69 -1.10 -26.46
C LEU A 1004 5.13 -1.59 -26.65
N TRP A 1005 5.87 -1.66 -25.55
CA TRP A 1005 7.25 -2.12 -25.49
C TRP A 1005 7.34 -3.45 -24.73
N GLU A 1006 8.17 -4.37 -25.23
CA GLU A 1006 8.54 -5.59 -24.52
C GLU A 1006 9.92 -5.41 -23.87
N LEU A 1007 9.98 -5.50 -22.56
CA LEU A 1007 11.18 -5.47 -21.75
C LEU A 1007 11.92 -6.79 -21.85
N ARG A 1008 13.24 -6.72 -22.04
CA ARG A 1008 14.10 -7.91 -22.07
C ARG A 1008 14.19 -8.62 -20.71
N HIS A 1009 14.00 -7.86 -19.63
CA HIS A 1009 14.01 -8.36 -18.26
C HIS A 1009 12.66 -8.06 -17.62
N PRO A 1010 12.05 -9.02 -16.90
CA PRO A 1010 10.78 -8.78 -16.22
C PRO A 1010 10.98 -7.73 -15.12
N LEU A 1011 10.03 -6.80 -15.00
CA LEU A 1011 10.01 -5.82 -13.94
C LEU A 1011 10.01 -6.51 -12.57
N PRO A 1012 10.78 -5.99 -11.60
CA PRO A 1012 10.69 -6.41 -10.22
C PRO A 1012 9.25 -6.30 -9.70
N ALA A 1013 8.84 -7.24 -8.85
CA ALA A 1013 7.45 -7.37 -8.42
C ALA A 1013 6.90 -6.11 -7.72
N ASP A 1014 7.73 -5.40 -6.95
CA ASP A 1014 7.43 -4.11 -6.33
C ASP A 1014 7.13 -3.03 -7.39
N MET A 1015 8.02 -2.88 -8.37
CA MET A 1015 7.88 -1.90 -9.45
C MET A 1015 6.73 -2.26 -10.40
N TYR A 1016 6.52 -3.54 -10.69
CA TYR A 1016 5.38 -4.00 -11.48
C TYR A 1016 4.06 -3.68 -10.77
N ALA A 1017 3.98 -3.93 -9.45
CA ALA A 1017 2.80 -3.59 -8.67
C ALA A 1017 2.53 -2.08 -8.69
N ALA A 1018 3.56 -1.24 -8.52
CA ALA A 1018 3.43 0.21 -8.60
C ALA A 1018 2.99 0.69 -10.01
N ALA A 1019 3.62 0.15 -11.06
CA ALA A 1019 3.32 0.49 -12.46
C ALA A 1019 1.97 -0.05 -12.95
N ARG A 1020 1.42 -1.08 -12.29
CA ARG A 1020 0.08 -1.63 -12.57
C ARG A 1020 -1.02 -0.97 -11.75
N ALA A 1021 -0.77 -0.64 -10.47
CA ALA A 1021 -1.74 -0.07 -9.54
C ALA A 1021 -2.24 1.34 -9.93
N ILE A 1022 -1.54 2.00 -10.85
CA ILE A 1022 -1.94 3.29 -11.41
C ILE A 1022 -2.88 3.10 -12.61
N ALA A 1023 -2.95 1.88 -13.16
CA ALA A 1023 -3.79 1.51 -14.29
C ALA A 1023 -5.04 0.69 -13.91
N ALA A 1024 -5.16 0.28 -12.64
CA ALA A 1024 -6.24 -0.52 -12.08
C ALA A 1024 -6.81 0.18 -10.84
#